data_AF-A0A5C6U2V2-F1
#
_entry.id   AF-A0A5C6U2V2-F1
#
_cell.length_a   1.000
_cell.length_b   1.000
_cell.length_c   1.000
_cell.angle_alpha   90.00
_cell.angle_beta   90.00
_cell.angle_gamma   90.00
#
_symmetry.space_group_name_H-M   'P 1'
#
loop_
_entity.id
_entity.type
_entity.pdbx_description
1 polymer ?
#
loop_
_entity_poly.entity_id
_entity_poly.type
_entity_poly.pdbx_seq_one_letter_code
_entity_poly.pdbx_strand_id
1 'polypeptide(L)'
;MPGCVRPRGHRASATAGELCVPQRADAAACRCAGGGPGAVAGRAAVLPVYSTVTGDRHSGTPVDAAYFGRNVRDTVRFAEAIGAMVRDGYTAFVEIGAHPVLAANIAECAAEGSVSVHVLASMRRERPQREAMLQACAGLYAAGRAPDWVAVQGAHAQVLDLPAYPWQHERFWLKRRRSPGADAWSAAATASASTPALLGTRLPVAGSAVFQAARPDAAPSWLADHRLGGRLLMPAMGMLEVLRQAAVKVTDRDDLVVEDFVVHRPMALDETDGATTVWQVVAAVRDEQRIELSMHCRDPGAPQGWQVVASARAVSGVAKLSPARRLVVQSELEGDAVYAAFDGLGVAFGSAFRTIERLSVGSGGASATLRLLPGAAAEAGCHPVLLDGALQACVAALDGGRPAAVYLPVGVGRYALLLPAPERLHAEVTVERIADGASVAASVRLLDDGGRCVAMLDDVRFAPAPSGIPSTSADEWLHETSWVPDETAPAALAAAGDGAWVVVAIGAAAQRLAQDTMRELGSSGRICRQLGADAPAHAALADANWREGRRLAGVALMVSDPGTDELLGWTAPVLAWAQALARSASGASLHLVTIGAQGAGAAVPRPGPAAIWGLGSAIAAEHPELALRMIDLDPDASDVDARQIAGELLRGQGGAARLAWRAGLRLVPRLRRRLPLPASAPLRKLVAGRAGTLEELGWQPLALTPPAAGEVRLRVLAAGLNFRDVLMALGMIPDQLGFMGAECAGVVEAVGEGVNDLSPGDTVFGLAPGSLASVVNVPAGFVARWPDRLGTIETAASLPAAFLTAMLGLHDIAGLRAGQTVLIHAAAGGVGWAAMQLALRAGATVLATAGSPEKREMLRALGAAQVFDSRSLAFAEGVRAATGGRGADVVLNSLAGDFIAASVEALAADGCFLELGKRELWSAERFRAAKPSARYEIYDLGSIARAEPGRVRPMLNALIGALEVGQLTPPPLRVFGFDEAAQAMRLMAQARHVGKLVLRAPRAADTQARPAMRADASYLVTGGLGALGLHAARWLAGLGARHLVLTGRHPPGNEARPVIEDLTRKG
;
A
#
# COMPACT_ATOMS: atom_id res chain seq x y z
N MET A 1 -61.99 5.81 -49.36
CA MET A 1 -60.70 5.39 -49.94
C MET A 1 -59.68 5.34 -48.80
N PRO A 2 -58.91 4.25 -48.68
CA PRO A 2 -58.90 3.31 -47.53
C PRO A 2 -57.50 3.18 -46.86
N GLY A 3 -57.15 2.35 -45.85
CA GLY A 3 -57.73 1.21 -45.07
C GLY A 3 -56.55 0.54 -44.28
N CYS A 4 -56.62 -0.47 -43.40
CA CYS A 4 -57.64 -1.30 -42.70
C CYS A 4 -56.81 -2.22 -41.74
N VAL A 5 -56.87 -2.20 -40.39
CA VAL A 5 -57.73 -2.89 -39.38
C VAL A 5 -57.76 -4.44 -39.37
N ARG A 6 -57.47 -5.03 -38.18
CA ARG A 6 -57.63 -6.44 -37.67
C ARG A 6 -59.03 -7.06 -37.91
N PRO A 7 -59.28 -8.40 -37.79
CA PRO A 7 -59.70 -9.01 -36.50
C PRO A 7 -59.53 -10.56 -36.33
N ARG A 8 -60.06 -11.02 -35.17
CA ARG A 8 -60.27 -12.38 -34.60
C ARG A 8 -61.07 -13.38 -35.48
N GLY A 9 -60.97 -14.69 -35.19
CA GLY A 9 -62.13 -15.60 -35.06
C GLY A 9 -62.19 -16.90 -35.90
N HIS A 10 -62.68 -17.98 -35.25
CA HIS A 10 -63.26 -19.27 -35.75
C HIS A 10 -62.29 -20.39 -36.20
N ARG A 11 -62.33 -21.61 -35.63
CA ARG A 11 -63.34 -22.72 -35.55
C ARG A 11 -63.65 -23.42 -36.90
N ALA A 12 -63.53 -24.76 -36.86
CA ALA A 12 -63.94 -25.82 -37.82
C ALA A 12 -63.05 -25.97 -39.08
N SER A 13 -62.75 -27.16 -39.64
CA SER A 13 -63.07 -28.57 -39.36
C SER A 13 -62.10 -29.46 -40.17
N ALA A 14 -61.69 -30.59 -39.58
CA ALA A 14 -61.38 -31.84 -40.29
C ALA A 14 -61.25 -32.93 -39.20
N THR A 15 -62.38 -33.38 -38.64
CA THR A 15 -62.97 -34.70 -38.95
C THR A 15 -62.02 -35.88 -38.67
N ALA A 16 -62.26 -36.48 -37.51
CA ALA A 16 -62.39 -37.92 -37.32
C ALA A 16 -61.29 -38.82 -37.92
N GLY A 17 -60.27 -39.06 -37.10
CA GLY A 17 -59.69 -40.40 -36.95
C GLY A 17 -60.25 -41.03 -35.69
N GLU A 18 -61.54 -41.36 -35.68
CA GLU A 18 -62.07 -42.33 -34.72
C GLU A 18 -61.35 -43.66 -34.95
N LEU A 19 -60.56 -44.13 -33.97
CA LEU A 19 -60.54 -45.51 -33.50
C LEU A 19 -59.52 -45.70 -32.36
N CYS A 20 -59.98 -46.41 -31.32
CA CYS A 20 -59.35 -46.82 -30.04
C CYS A 20 -59.50 -45.78 -28.91
N VAL A 21 -60.37 -45.93 -27.89
CA VAL A 21 -61.15 -47.06 -27.35
C VAL A 21 -62.35 -46.45 -26.59
N PRO A 22 -63.61 -46.81 -26.92
CA PRO A 22 -64.40 -47.47 -25.86
C PRO A 22 -65.14 -48.74 -26.32
N GLN A 23 -65.43 -48.93 -27.62
CA GLN A 23 -66.42 -49.95 -28.05
C GLN A 23 -65.85 -51.30 -28.54
N ARG A 24 -64.55 -51.45 -28.79
CA ARG A 24 -63.93 -52.76 -29.17
C ARG A 24 -63.36 -53.56 -27.99
N ALA A 25 -63.22 -52.95 -26.81
CA ALA A 25 -62.63 -53.61 -25.64
C ALA A 25 -63.61 -54.59 -24.96
N ASP A 26 -64.92 -54.42 -25.12
CA ASP A 26 -65.92 -55.28 -24.47
C ASP A 26 -65.90 -56.73 -24.95
N ALA A 27 -65.65 -56.98 -26.25
CA ALA A 27 -65.64 -58.34 -26.81
C ALA A 27 -64.38 -59.16 -26.43
N ALA A 28 -63.27 -58.48 -26.11
CA ALA A 28 -62.04 -59.12 -25.64
C ALA A 28 -62.03 -59.28 -24.11
N ALA A 29 -62.55 -58.28 -23.37
CA ALA A 29 -62.64 -58.33 -21.92
C ALA A 29 -63.56 -59.44 -21.40
N CYS A 30 -64.65 -59.77 -22.10
CA CYS A 30 -65.52 -60.91 -21.76
C CYS A 30 -64.79 -62.27 -21.82
N ARG A 31 -63.77 -62.44 -22.67
CA ARG A 31 -62.97 -63.68 -22.74
C ARG A 31 -61.87 -63.76 -21.68
N CYS A 32 -61.39 -62.62 -21.18
CA CYS A 32 -60.40 -62.56 -20.12
C CYS A 32 -61.02 -62.63 -18.70
N ALA A 33 -62.30 -62.28 -18.54
CA ALA A 33 -63.01 -62.31 -17.25
C ALA A 33 -63.85 -63.59 -17.02
N GLY A 34 -64.10 -64.40 -18.05
CA GLY A 34 -64.79 -65.68 -17.93
C GLY A 34 -63.85 -66.76 -17.36
N GLY A 35 -64.16 -67.26 -16.16
CA GLY A 35 -63.39 -68.28 -15.46
C GLY A 35 -63.30 -69.62 -16.20
N GLY A 36 -62.33 -69.74 -17.11
CA GLY A 36 -61.78 -71.02 -17.55
C GLY A 36 -60.54 -71.41 -16.72
N PRO A 37 -60.05 -72.66 -16.82
CA PRO A 37 -58.98 -73.24 -15.98
C PRO A 37 -57.55 -72.65 -16.18
N GLY A 38 -57.44 -71.38 -16.55
CA GLY A 38 -56.19 -70.61 -16.67
C GLY A 38 -56.29 -69.18 -16.12
N ALA A 39 -57.18 -68.91 -15.17
CA ALA A 39 -57.36 -67.58 -14.59
C ALA A 39 -56.09 -67.12 -13.82
N VAL A 40 -55.56 -65.95 -14.17
CA VAL A 40 -54.40 -65.33 -13.50
C VAL A 40 -54.83 -64.90 -12.09
N ALA A 41 -54.31 -65.57 -11.07
CA ALA A 41 -54.55 -65.22 -9.68
C ALA A 41 -53.70 -64.01 -9.28
N GLY A 42 -54.36 -62.93 -8.84
CA GLY A 42 -53.71 -61.75 -8.31
C GLY A 42 -53.00 -62.03 -6.98
N ARG A 43 -51.80 -61.48 -6.80
CA ARG A 43 -51.11 -61.44 -5.51
C ARG A 43 -51.22 -60.04 -4.92
N ALA A 44 -51.19 -59.95 -3.59
CA ALA A 44 -51.04 -58.66 -2.92
C ALA A 44 -49.71 -58.01 -3.34
N ALA A 45 -49.74 -56.72 -3.63
CA ALA A 45 -48.53 -55.98 -3.99
C ALA A 45 -47.60 -55.86 -2.77
N VAL A 46 -46.32 -56.17 -2.97
CA VAL A 46 -45.29 -56.08 -1.92
C VAL A 46 -44.84 -54.62 -1.71
N LEU A 47 -45.04 -53.76 -2.70
CA LEU A 47 -44.81 -52.32 -2.64
C LEU A 47 -46.15 -51.57 -2.80
N PRO A 48 -46.28 -50.35 -2.24
CA PRO A 48 -47.44 -49.51 -2.50
C PRO A 48 -47.63 -49.26 -4.00
N VAL A 49 -48.83 -49.51 -4.51
CA VAL A 49 -49.20 -49.24 -5.91
C VAL A 49 -50.20 -48.10 -5.90
N TYR A 50 -50.00 -47.07 -6.71
CA TYR A 50 -51.05 -46.08 -6.98
C TYR A 50 -51.69 -46.46 -8.32
N SER A 51 -52.98 -46.75 -8.28
CA SER A 51 -53.67 -47.30 -9.44
C SER A 51 -54.13 -46.18 -10.35
N THR A 52 -53.80 -46.26 -11.64
CA THR A 52 -54.37 -45.37 -12.67
C THR A 52 -55.80 -45.77 -13.06
N VAL A 53 -56.37 -46.81 -12.44
CA VAL A 53 -57.80 -47.15 -12.56
C VAL A 53 -58.60 -46.42 -11.48
N THR A 54 -58.10 -46.36 -10.25
CA THR A 54 -58.81 -45.71 -9.13
C THR A 54 -58.34 -44.29 -8.83
N GLY A 55 -57.17 -43.87 -9.34
CA GLY A 55 -56.59 -42.54 -9.13
C GLY A 55 -55.92 -42.32 -7.77
N ASP A 56 -55.81 -43.36 -6.93
CA ASP A 56 -55.27 -43.24 -5.57
C ASP A 56 -54.43 -44.47 -5.16
N ARG A 57 -53.83 -44.42 -3.98
CA ARG A 57 -53.06 -45.51 -3.37
C ARG A 57 -53.95 -46.74 -3.19
N HIS A 58 -53.53 -47.83 -3.80
CA HIS A 58 -54.25 -49.10 -3.79
C HIS A 58 -53.97 -49.86 -2.48
N SER A 59 -54.96 -49.93 -1.60
CA SER A 59 -54.87 -50.65 -0.32
C SER A 59 -55.86 -51.82 -0.26
N GLY A 60 -55.42 -53.01 -0.67
CA GLY A 60 -56.04 -54.26 -0.21
C GLY A 60 -56.94 -55.05 -1.18
N THR A 61 -57.21 -54.60 -2.41
CA THR A 61 -57.93 -55.45 -3.40
C THR A 61 -56.93 -56.26 -4.26
N PRO A 62 -57.13 -57.55 -4.55
CA PRO A 62 -56.24 -58.29 -5.44
C PRO A 62 -56.20 -57.66 -6.85
N VAL A 63 -55.00 -57.52 -7.42
CA VAL A 63 -54.83 -57.17 -8.85
C VAL A 63 -55.15 -58.42 -9.67
N ASP A 64 -56.44 -58.66 -9.90
CA ASP A 64 -56.97 -59.85 -10.55
C ASP A 64 -57.35 -59.61 -12.02
N ALA A 65 -57.84 -60.64 -12.69
CA ALA A 65 -58.29 -60.54 -14.08
C ALA A 65 -59.38 -59.47 -14.28
N ALA A 66 -60.24 -59.22 -13.28
CA ALA A 66 -61.26 -58.19 -13.35
C ALA A 66 -60.64 -56.78 -13.26
N TYR A 67 -59.61 -56.59 -12.43
CA TYR A 67 -58.84 -55.35 -12.38
C TYR A 67 -58.17 -55.02 -13.71
N PHE A 68 -57.48 -55.99 -14.34
CA PHE A 68 -56.88 -55.78 -15.66
C PHE A 68 -57.93 -55.53 -16.73
N GLY A 69 -59.07 -56.22 -16.65
CA GLY A 69 -60.21 -55.97 -17.52
C GLY A 69 -60.75 -54.54 -17.39
N ARG A 70 -60.75 -53.95 -16.19
CA ARG A 70 -61.07 -52.53 -15.98
C ARG A 70 -59.98 -51.61 -16.49
N ASN A 71 -58.71 -51.92 -16.24
CA ASN A 71 -57.59 -51.09 -16.68
C ASN A 71 -57.53 -50.87 -18.21
N VAL A 72 -57.99 -51.85 -19.00
CA VAL A 72 -58.06 -51.74 -20.47
C VAL A 72 -59.32 -51.02 -20.97
N ARG A 73 -60.40 -50.99 -20.17
CA ARG A 73 -61.72 -50.44 -20.56
C ARG A 73 -61.99 -49.05 -20.01
N ASP A 74 -61.60 -48.81 -18.77
CA ASP A 74 -61.89 -47.60 -18.03
C ASP A 74 -60.82 -46.53 -18.32
N THR A 75 -61.17 -45.27 -18.06
CA THR A 75 -60.27 -44.13 -18.24
C THR A 75 -59.02 -44.25 -17.38
N VAL A 76 -57.84 -43.99 -17.97
CA VAL A 76 -56.57 -43.93 -17.25
C VAL A 76 -56.48 -42.60 -16.47
N ARG A 77 -56.67 -42.67 -15.14
CA ARG A 77 -56.62 -41.56 -14.19
C ARG A 77 -55.19 -41.20 -13.80
N PHE A 78 -54.37 -40.84 -14.79
CA PHE A 78 -52.92 -40.63 -14.63
C PHE A 78 -52.58 -39.43 -13.72
N ALA A 79 -53.17 -38.26 -13.99
CA ALA A 79 -52.89 -37.04 -13.23
C ALA A 79 -53.26 -37.19 -11.74
N GLU A 80 -54.39 -37.85 -11.47
CA GLU A 80 -54.85 -38.10 -10.11
C GLU A 80 -53.89 -39.02 -9.34
N ALA A 81 -53.42 -40.09 -9.99
CA ALA A 81 -52.47 -41.02 -9.37
C ALA A 81 -51.10 -40.36 -9.10
N ILE A 82 -50.58 -39.55 -10.04
CA ILE A 82 -49.33 -38.80 -9.84
C ILE A 82 -49.50 -37.74 -8.75
N GLY A 83 -50.62 -37.01 -8.74
CA GLY A 83 -50.94 -36.03 -7.69
C GLY A 83 -51.06 -36.67 -6.31
N ALA A 84 -51.59 -37.89 -6.20
CA ALA A 84 -51.59 -38.67 -4.96
C ALA A 84 -50.17 -39.04 -4.51
N MET A 85 -49.30 -39.49 -5.43
CA MET A 85 -47.89 -39.77 -5.11
C MET A 85 -47.14 -38.51 -4.63
N VAL A 86 -47.33 -37.36 -5.28
CA VAL A 86 -46.68 -36.10 -4.88
C VAL A 86 -47.18 -35.66 -3.50
N ARG A 87 -48.49 -35.77 -3.22
CA ARG A 87 -49.06 -35.47 -1.88
C ARG A 87 -48.49 -36.38 -0.78
N ASP A 88 -48.20 -37.64 -1.11
CA ASP A 88 -47.57 -38.60 -0.20
C ASP A 88 -46.04 -38.40 -0.08
N GLY A 89 -45.49 -37.35 -0.70
CA GLY A 89 -44.10 -36.91 -0.53
C GLY A 89 -43.09 -37.50 -1.51
N TYR A 90 -43.55 -38.18 -2.57
CA TYR A 90 -42.65 -38.70 -3.60
C TYR A 90 -42.20 -37.59 -4.57
N THR A 91 -40.89 -37.38 -4.66
CA THR A 91 -40.27 -36.30 -5.46
C THR A 91 -39.37 -36.79 -6.60
N ALA A 92 -39.19 -38.10 -6.74
CA ALA A 92 -38.35 -38.70 -7.78
C ALA A 92 -39.14 -39.81 -8.50
N PHE A 93 -39.22 -39.70 -9.82
CA PHE A 93 -39.97 -40.61 -10.69
C PHE A 93 -39.04 -41.21 -11.74
N VAL A 94 -39.14 -42.52 -11.94
CA VAL A 94 -38.45 -43.21 -13.04
C VAL A 94 -39.51 -43.73 -14.00
N GLU A 95 -39.52 -43.21 -15.22
CA GLU A 95 -40.36 -43.69 -16.30
C GLU A 95 -39.74 -44.96 -16.88
N ILE A 96 -40.38 -46.10 -16.61
CA ILE A 96 -39.96 -47.41 -17.13
C ILE A 96 -40.66 -47.65 -18.47
N GLY A 97 -39.92 -47.47 -19.56
CA GLY A 97 -40.43 -47.64 -20.92
C GLY A 97 -39.34 -47.53 -21.97
N ALA A 98 -39.64 -47.93 -23.22
CA ALA A 98 -38.69 -47.88 -24.34
C ALA A 98 -38.27 -46.45 -24.73
N HIS A 99 -39.05 -45.45 -24.35
CA HIS A 99 -38.79 -44.02 -24.57
C HIS A 99 -39.62 -43.19 -23.59
N PRO A 100 -39.10 -42.07 -23.04
CA PRO A 100 -39.87 -41.23 -22.13
C PRO A 100 -40.90 -40.43 -22.90
N VAL A 101 -42.18 -40.69 -22.65
CA VAL A 101 -43.32 -39.95 -23.19
C VAL A 101 -44.14 -39.29 -22.08
N LEU A 102 -43.92 -39.67 -20.82
CA LEU A 102 -44.70 -39.19 -19.67
C LEU A 102 -43.99 -38.14 -18.85
N ALA A 103 -42.70 -37.89 -19.10
CA ALA A 103 -41.90 -36.97 -18.29
C ALA A 103 -42.48 -35.55 -18.17
N ALA A 104 -42.97 -34.98 -19.27
CA ALA A 104 -43.62 -33.66 -19.26
C ALA A 104 -44.91 -33.66 -18.44
N ASN A 105 -45.73 -34.70 -18.59
CA ASN A 105 -47.01 -34.83 -17.88
C ASN A 105 -46.80 -35.00 -16.37
N ILE A 106 -45.77 -35.72 -15.95
CA ILE A 106 -45.41 -35.88 -14.51
C ILE A 106 -44.97 -34.54 -13.93
N ALA A 107 -44.14 -33.78 -14.65
CA ALA A 107 -43.68 -32.47 -14.21
C ALA A 107 -44.85 -31.46 -14.12
N GLU A 108 -45.78 -31.49 -15.06
CA GLU A 108 -46.97 -30.66 -15.06
C GLU A 108 -47.89 -30.97 -13.87
N CYS A 109 -48.17 -32.25 -13.60
CA CYS A 109 -48.96 -32.67 -12.44
C CYS A 109 -48.32 -32.25 -11.10
N ALA A 110 -46.99 -32.24 -11.00
CA ALA A 110 -46.29 -31.81 -9.80
C ALA A 110 -46.24 -30.29 -9.64
N ALA A 111 -46.18 -29.54 -10.75
CA ALA A 111 -46.21 -28.09 -10.76
C ALA A 111 -47.53 -27.52 -10.21
N GLU A 112 -48.66 -28.19 -10.46
CA GLU A 112 -49.96 -27.84 -9.85
C GLU A 112 -49.91 -27.88 -8.31
N GLY A 113 -49.06 -28.74 -7.73
CA GLY A 113 -48.82 -28.83 -6.30
C GLY A 113 -47.68 -27.93 -5.78
N SER A 114 -47.05 -27.11 -6.62
CA SER A 114 -45.83 -26.32 -6.30
C SER A 114 -44.65 -27.16 -5.79
N VAL A 115 -44.58 -28.45 -6.17
CA VAL A 115 -43.48 -29.36 -5.80
C VAL A 115 -42.59 -29.61 -7.01
N SER A 116 -41.29 -29.35 -6.86
CA SER A 116 -40.31 -29.72 -7.89
C SER A 116 -40.03 -31.22 -7.82
N VAL A 117 -40.12 -31.90 -8.97
CA VAL A 117 -39.89 -33.35 -9.08
C VAL A 117 -38.76 -33.66 -10.06
N HIS A 118 -38.00 -34.71 -9.77
CA HIS A 118 -36.99 -35.25 -10.67
C HIS A 118 -37.57 -36.40 -11.48
N VAL A 119 -37.66 -36.26 -12.80
CA VAL A 119 -38.16 -37.32 -13.69
C VAL A 119 -37.05 -37.87 -14.55
N LEU A 120 -36.81 -39.17 -14.44
CA LEU A 120 -35.73 -39.89 -15.11
C LEU A 120 -36.31 -40.93 -16.05
N ALA A 121 -35.64 -41.18 -17.18
CA ALA A 121 -36.08 -42.14 -18.18
C ALA A 121 -35.22 -43.40 -18.12
N SER A 122 -35.84 -44.58 -18.11
CA SER A 122 -35.09 -45.85 -18.11
C SER A 122 -34.38 -46.13 -19.44
N MET A 123 -34.96 -45.71 -20.57
CA MET A 123 -34.40 -45.90 -21.91
C MET A 123 -34.76 -44.73 -22.82
N ARG A 124 -33.99 -44.52 -23.90
CA ARG A 124 -34.30 -43.55 -24.95
C ARG A 124 -34.07 -44.20 -26.32
N ARG A 125 -34.90 -43.86 -27.31
CA ARG A 125 -34.70 -44.30 -28.70
C ARG A 125 -33.33 -43.87 -29.18
N GLU A 126 -32.73 -44.70 -30.03
CA GLU A 126 -31.44 -44.44 -30.68
C GLU A 126 -30.26 -44.27 -29.71
N ARG A 127 -30.42 -44.72 -28.45
CA ARG A 127 -29.32 -44.76 -27.47
C ARG A 127 -29.05 -46.18 -26.99
N PRO A 128 -27.80 -46.52 -26.67
CA PRO A 128 -27.47 -47.81 -26.05
C PRO A 128 -28.24 -48.00 -24.74
N GLN A 129 -28.95 -49.12 -24.62
CA GLN A 129 -29.87 -49.38 -23.49
C GLN A 129 -29.14 -49.38 -22.13
N ARG A 130 -27.95 -49.99 -22.07
CA ARG A 130 -27.13 -50.04 -20.84
C ARG A 130 -26.69 -48.66 -20.40
N GLU A 131 -26.30 -47.80 -21.34
CA GLU A 131 -25.87 -46.43 -21.04
C GLU A 131 -27.04 -45.59 -20.52
N ALA A 132 -28.22 -45.69 -21.14
CA ALA A 132 -29.42 -44.98 -20.71
C ALA A 132 -29.84 -45.39 -19.29
N MET A 133 -29.78 -46.68 -18.96
CA MET A 133 -30.09 -47.18 -17.61
C MET A 133 -29.05 -46.70 -16.58
N LEU A 134 -27.76 -46.72 -16.90
CA LEU A 134 -26.71 -46.19 -16.01
C LEU A 134 -26.87 -44.69 -15.76
N GLN A 135 -27.27 -43.91 -16.79
CA GLN A 135 -27.60 -42.50 -16.64
C GLN A 135 -28.81 -42.28 -15.72
N ALA A 136 -29.83 -43.15 -15.78
CA ALA A 136 -30.95 -43.10 -14.86
C ALA A 136 -30.52 -43.39 -13.41
N CYS A 137 -29.67 -44.40 -13.18
CA CYS A 137 -29.10 -44.67 -11.85
C CYS A 137 -28.26 -43.48 -11.34
N ALA A 138 -27.42 -42.89 -12.18
CA ALA A 138 -26.62 -41.71 -11.82
C ALA A 138 -27.51 -40.50 -11.49
N GLY A 139 -28.59 -40.29 -12.26
CA GLY A 139 -29.59 -39.26 -12.00
C GLY A 139 -30.31 -39.48 -10.66
N LEU A 140 -30.66 -40.72 -10.31
CA LEU A 140 -31.24 -41.06 -9.01
C LEU A 140 -30.26 -40.75 -7.86
N TYR A 141 -28.98 -41.05 -8.06
CA TYR A 141 -27.94 -40.74 -7.08
C TYR A 141 -27.75 -39.22 -6.88
N ALA A 142 -27.69 -38.46 -7.98
CA ALA A 142 -27.63 -37.00 -7.92
C ALA A 142 -28.88 -36.37 -7.27
N ALA A 143 -30.04 -37.03 -7.37
CA ALA A 143 -31.28 -36.66 -6.68
C ALA A 143 -31.34 -37.12 -5.21
N GLY A 144 -30.22 -37.60 -4.64
CA GLY A 144 -30.11 -37.99 -3.23
C GLY A 144 -30.65 -39.39 -2.91
N ARG A 145 -30.86 -40.25 -3.91
CA ARG A 145 -31.20 -41.67 -3.70
C ARG A 145 -29.94 -42.53 -3.72
N ALA A 146 -29.99 -43.73 -3.16
CA ALA A 146 -28.84 -44.64 -3.13
C ALA A 146 -29.13 -45.90 -3.96
N PRO A 147 -28.89 -45.88 -5.29
CA PRO A 147 -28.92 -47.10 -6.09
C PRO A 147 -27.91 -48.14 -5.55
N ASP A 148 -28.28 -49.42 -5.58
CA ASP A 148 -27.35 -50.50 -5.26
C ASP A 148 -26.33 -50.67 -6.40
N TRP A 149 -25.19 -49.99 -6.28
CA TRP A 149 -24.13 -50.01 -7.27
C TRP A 149 -23.45 -51.38 -7.42
N VAL A 150 -23.51 -52.22 -6.38
CA VAL A 150 -22.98 -53.60 -6.44
C VAL A 150 -23.85 -54.44 -7.36
N ALA A 151 -25.17 -54.32 -7.25
CA ALA A 151 -26.11 -54.98 -8.17
C ALA A 151 -25.99 -54.48 -9.63
N VAL A 152 -25.62 -53.22 -9.83
CA VAL A 152 -25.45 -52.61 -11.16
C VAL A 152 -24.15 -53.04 -11.87
N GLN A 153 -23.04 -53.17 -11.14
CA GLN A 153 -21.73 -53.52 -11.72
C GLN A 153 -21.42 -55.03 -11.69
N GLY A 154 -22.10 -55.79 -10.84
CA GLY A 154 -21.88 -57.23 -10.64
C GLY A 154 -20.85 -57.54 -9.55
N ALA A 155 -20.89 -58.76 -9.01
CA ALA A 155 -20.14 -59.19 -7.81
C ALA A 155 -18.60 -59.14 -7.91
N HIS A 156 -18.05 -58.86 -9.09
CA HIS A 156 -16.60 -58.82 -9.34
C HIS A 156 -15.99 -57.40 -9.34
N ALA A 157 -16.81 -56.35 -9.19
CA ALA A 157 -16.32 -54.97 -9.13
C ALA A 157 -16.20 -54.47 -7.68
N GLN A 158 -15.03 -53.95 -7.29
CA GLN A 158 -14.91 -53.17 -6.06
C GLN A 158 -15.51 -51.77 -6.27
N VAL A 159 -16.67 -51.53 -5.67
CA VAL A 159 -17.26 -50.19 -5.56
C VAL A 159 -16.73 -49.56 -4.27
N LEU A 160 -15.93 -48.52 -4.39
CA LEU A 160 -15.38 -47.77 -3.25
C LEU A 160 -16.11 -46.43 -3.14
N ASP A 161 -16.50 -46.05 -1.94
CA ASP A 161 -17.00 -44.70 -1.67
C ASP A 161 -15.85 -43.69 -1.86
N LEU A 162 -16.11 -42.65 -2.63
CA LEU A 162 -15.23 -41.48 -2.63
C LEU A 162 -15.38 -40.77 -1.28
N PRO A 163 -14.30 -40.17 -0.72
CA PRO A 163 -14.42 -39.36 0.48
C PRO A 163 -15.52 -38.31 0.28
N ALA A 164 -16.48 -38.23 1.21
CA ALA A 164 -17.65 -37.34 1.14
C ALA A 164 -17.32 -35.84 1.23
N TYR A 165 -16.06 -35.46 1.01
CA TYR A 165 -15.53 -34.12 1.15
C TYR A 165 -15.37 -33.47 -0.24
N PRO A 166 -16.36 -32.71 -0.74
CA PRO A 166 -16.19 -31.93 -1.94
C PRO A 166 -15.24 -30.77 -1.65
N TRP A 167 -14.10 -30.72 -2.32
CA TRP A 167 -13.22 -29.56 -2.20
C TRP A 167 -13.84 -28.37 -2.95
N GLN A 168 -14.32 -27.35 -2.23
CA GLN A 168 -14.36 -25.99 -2.75
C GLN A 168 -12.94 -25.46 -2.61
N HIS A 169 -12.19 -25.34 -3.71
CA HIS A 169 -10.82 -24.82 -3.71
C HIS A 169 -10.77 -23.31 -3.42
N GLU A 170 -11.28 -22.89 -2.28
CA GLU A 170 -10.95 -21.61 -1.70
C GLU A 170 -9.67 -21.76 -0.87
N ARG A 171 -8.72 -20.83 -1.07
CA ARG A 171 -7.41 -20.90 -0.42
C ARG A 171 -7.50 -20.41 1.03
N PHE A 172 -7.72 -21.34 1.96
CA PHE A 172 -7.68 -21.08 3.41
C PHE A 172 -6.48 -21.75 4.13
N TRP A 173 -5.27 -21.67 3.56
CA TRP A 173 -4.07 -22.14 4.29
C TRP A 173 -3.45 -21.02 5.11
N LEU A 174 -3.42 -21.18 6.43
CA LEU A 174 -2.39 -20.56 7.28
C LEU A 174 -1.03 -21.11 6.83
N LYS A 175 -0.30 -20.37 6.00
CA LYS A 175 1.11 -20.67 5.73
C LYS A 175 1.93 -20.33 6.96
N ARG A 176 2.12 -21.29 7.85
CA ARG A 176 3.19 -21.22 8.87
C ARG A 176 4.08 -22.45 8.79
N ARG A 177 5.37 -22.20 8.58
CA ARG A 177 6.44 -23.17 8.79
C ARG A 177 6.28 -23.78 10.19
N ARG A 178 6.18 -25.11 10.24
CA ARG A 178 6.18 -25.91 11.46
C ARG A 178 7.55 -25.79 12.14
N SER A 179 7.60 -25.08 13.26
CA SER A 179 8.58 -25.35 14.33
C SER A 179 7.84 -26.16 15.40
N PRO A 180 8.31 -27.36 15.79
CA PRO A 180 7.68 -28.16 16.83
C PRO A 180 7.86 -27.44 18.17
N GLY A 181 6.76 -27.01 18.78
CA GLY A 181 6.74 -26.27 20.04
C GLY A 181 5.50 -25.38 20.25
N ALA A 182 4.72 -25.13 19.19
CA ALA A 182 3.55 -24.24 19.24
C ALA A 182 2.25 -24.90 19.73
N ASP A 183 2.24 -26.20 20.04
CA ASP A 183 1.02 -26.92 20.45
C ASP A 183 0.63 -26.63 21.93
N ALA A 184 1.40 -25.83 22.66
CA ALA A 184 1.03 -25.35 24.00
C ALA A 184 0.41 -23.93 24.01
N TRP A 185 0.41 -23.19 22.89
CA TRP A 185 0.23 -21.72 22.91
C TRP A 185 -1.17 -21.23 22.52
N SER A 186 -1.99 -22.02 21.82
CA SER A 186 -3.39 -21.64 21.56
C SER A 186 -4.33 -22.03 22.72
N ALA A 187 -3.98 -23.06 23.49
CA ALA A 187 -4.76 -23.49 24.66
C ALA A 187 -4.50 -22.63 25.92
N ALA A 188 -3.36 -21.92 26.00
CA ALA A 188 -3.03 -21.05 27.12
C ALA A 188 -3.70 -19.67 27.06
N ALA A 189 -4.14 -19.21 25.87
CA ALA A 189 -4.84 -17.95 25.70
C ALA A 189 -6.27 -17.95 26.25
N THR A 190 -6.83 -19.13 26.52
CA THR A 190 -8.15 -19.30 27.16
C THR A 190 -8.05 -19.74 28.63
N ALA A 191 -6.84 -19.87 29.18
CA ALA A 191 -6.61 -20.42 30.51
C ALA A 191 -5.62 -19.56 31.34
N SER A 192 -5.96 -18.29 31.60
CA SER A 192 -5.43 -17.57 32.76
C SER A 192 -6.32 -16.39 33.13
N ALA A 193 -7.11 -16.56 34.19
CA ALA A 193 -7.97 -15.53 34.76
C ALA A 193 -7.21 -14.51 35.65
N SER A 194 -5.89 -14.37 35.52
CA SER A 194 -5.06 -13.61 36.48
C SER A 194 -4.11 -12.57 35.87
N THR A 195 -4.23 -12.28 34.57
CA THR A 195 -3.46 -11.20 33.90
C THR A 195 -4.42 -10.15 33.32
N PRO A 196 -4.17 -8.83 33.50
CA PRO A 196 -5.01 -7.78 32.92
C PRO A 196 -5.16 -7.94 31.40
N ALA A 197 -6.34 -7.64 30.86
CA ALA A 197 -6.71 -8.04 29.50
C ALA A 197 -5.78 -7.43 28.43
N LEU A 198 -5.19 -6.26 28.69
CA LEU A 198 -4.31 -5.54 27.76
C LEU A 198 -2.83 -5.95 27.81
N LEU A 199 -2.33 -6.46 28.96
CA LEU A 199 -0.95 -6.94 29.07
C LEU A 199 -0.76 -8.29 28.37
N GLY A 200 -1.79 -9.14 28.40
CA GLY A 200 -1.81 -10.44 27.74
C GLY A 200 -0.90 -11.48 28.39
N THR A 201 -0.44 -12.45 27.60
CA THR A 201 0.28 -13.62 28.10
C THR A 201 1.79 -13.40 28.09
N ARG A 202 2.48 -13.84 29.15
CA ARG A 202 3.94 -13.85 29.22
C ARG A 202 4.52 -14.95 28.31
N LEU A 203 5.47 -14.58 27.46
CA LEU A 203 6.19 -15.48 26.57
C LEU A 203 7.45 -16.04 27.27
N PRO A 204 7.76 -17.34 27.10
CA PRO A 204 9.01 -17.94 27.59
C PRO A 204 10.18 -17.52 26.69
N VAL A 205 10.80 -16.39 27.02
CA VAL A 205 12.00 -15.84 26.35
C VAL A 205 13.13 -15.74 27.37
N ALA A 206 14.35 -16.10 26.98
CA ALA A 206 15.52 -15.99 27.85
C ALA A 206 15.99 -14.53 27.97
N GLY A 207 16.33 -14.09 29.18
CA GLY A 207 17.00 -12.80 29.45
C GLY A 207 16.10 -11.57 29.59
N SER A 208 14.86 -11.57 29.09
CA SER A 208 13.90 -10.48 29.30
C SER A 208 12.48 -11.02 29.41
N ALA A 209 11.63 -10.35 30.16
CA ALA A 209 10.22 -10.70 30.23
C ALA A 209 9.50 -10.07 29.04
N VAL A 210 8.90 -10.90 28.20
CA VAL A 210 8.11 -10.46 27.05
C VAL A 210 6.66 -10.85 27.30
N PHE A 211 5.75 -9.91 27.16
CA PHE A 211 4.31 -10.16 27.18
C PHE A 211 3.74 -9.87 25.80
N GLN A 212 2.69 -10.59 25.41
CA GLN A 212 2.03 -10.38 24.13
C GLN A 212 0.52 -10.40 24.31
N ALA A 213 -0.14 -9.42 23.69
CA ALA A 213 -1.58 -9.42 23.50
C ALA A 213 -1.92 -9.07 22.05
N ALA A 214 -3.16 -9.31 21.69
CA ALA A 214 -3.73 -8.90 20.42
C ALA A 214 -5.05 -8.20 20.71
N ARG A 215 -5.52 -7.35 19.79
CA ARG A 215 -6.88 -6.80 19.88
C ARG A 215 -7.86 -7.98 19.98
N PRO A 216 -8.63 -8.13 21.06
CA PRO A 216 -9.59 -9.22 21.12
C PRO A 216 -10.70 -8.98 20.09
N ASP A 217 -11.22 -10.03 19.48
CA ASP A 217 -12.41 -9.94 18.60
C ASP A 217 -13.63 -9.40 19.38
N ALA A 218 -13.65 -9.66 20.69
CA ALA A 218 -14.50 -9.01 21.70
C ALA A 218 -13.64 -8.14 22.62
N ALA A 219 -13.00 -7.09 22.08
CA ALA A 219 -12.23 -6.13 22.88
C ALA A 219 -13.06 -5.65 24.08
N PRO A 220 -12.43 -5.28 25.22
CA PRO A 220 -13.17 -4.66 26.32
C PRO A 220 -14.03 -3.53 25.75
N SER A 221 -15.33 -3.53 26.07
CA SER A 221 -16.32 -2.65 25.43
C SER A 221 -15.89 -1.18 25.43
N TRP A 222 -15.14 -0.76 26.44
CA TRP A 222 -14.62 0.60 26.56
C TRP A 222 -13.56 0.96 25.52
N LEU A 223 -12.72 0.03 25.05
CA LEU A 223 -11.63 0.35 24.12
C LEU A 223 -12.17 0.84 22.78
N ALA A 224 -13.32 0.31 22.34
CA ALA A 224 -14.03 0.69 21.13
C ALA A 224 -14.48 2.17 21.10
N ASP A 225 -14.59 2.80 22.28
CA ASP A 225 -15.05 4.17 22.47
C ASP A 225 -13.91 5.21 22.42
N HIS A 226 -12.64 4.79 22.35
CA HIS A 226 -11.51 5.70 22.17
C HIS A 226 -11.24 6.00 20.69
N ARG A 227 -12.09 6.84 20.11
CA ARG A 227 -12.00 7.25 18.69
C ARG A 227 -11.58 8.70 18.54
N LEU A 228 -10.52 8.92 17.77
CA LEU A 228 -10.03 10.26 17.41
C LEU A 228 -10.07 10.37 15.88
N GLY A 229 -10.82 11.36 15.36
CA GLY A 229 -11.01 11.55 13.91
C GLY A 229 -11.54 10.31 13.17
N GLY A 230 -12.43 9.56 13.82
CA GLY A 230 -13.05 8.34 13.27
C GLY A 230 -12.23 7.06 13.42
N ARG A 231 -10.95 7.15 13.80
CA ARG A 231 -10.06 5.98 13.95
C ARG A 231 -10.06 5.46 15.38
N LEU A 232 -10.13 4.14 15.54
CA LEU A 232 -9.94 3.46 16.81
C LEU A 232 -8.46 3.44 17.20
N LEU A 233 -8.11 4.06 18.33
CA LEU A 233 -6.73 4.18 18.80
C LEU A 233 -6.58 3.61 20.21
N MET A 234 -5.45 2.97 20.49
CA MET A 234 -5.06 2.65 21.86
C MET A 234 -4.81 3.96 22.63
N PRO A 235 -5.47 4.20 23.78
CA PRO A 235 -5.20 5.38 24.59
C PRO A 235 -3.77 5.38 25.11
N ALA A 236 -3.15 6.56 25.20
CA ALA A 236 -1.80 6.70 25.76
C ALA A 236 -1.72 6.18 27.20
N MET A 237 -2.74 6.46 28.01
CA MET A 237 -2.83 5.97 29.38
C MET A 237 -3.05 4.46 29.46
N GLY A 238 -3.60 3.85 28.40
CA GLY A 238 -3.66 2.39 28.28
C GLY A 238 -2.27 1.78 28.06
N MET A 239 -1.45 2.40 27.20
CA MET A 239 -0.06 1.95 27.00
C MET A 239 0.78 2.13 28.27
N LEU A 240 0.65 3.26 28.95
CA LEU A 240 1.35 3.55 30.21
C LEU A 240 1.01 2.52 31.29
N GLU A 241 -0.27 2.21 31.47
CA GLU A 241 -0.70 1.24 32.49
C GLU A 241 -0.25 -0.19 32.14
N VAL A 242 -0.31 -0.58 30.87
CA VAL A 242 0.25 -1.87 30.40
C VAL A 242 1.74 -1.99 30.71
N LEU A 243 2.53 -0.93 30.49
CA LEU A 243 3.95 -0.91 30.83
C LEU A 243 4.17 -1.03 32.34
N ARG A 244 3.38 -0.32 33.17
CA ARG A 244 3.45 -0.43 34.63
C ARG A 244 3.14 -1.86 35.10
N GLN A 245 2.06 -2.45 34.62
CA GLN A 245 1.67 -3.81 34.98
C GLN A 245 2.74 -4.84 34.60
N ALA A 246 3.40 -4.66 33.44
CA ALA A 246 4.54 -5.49 33.06
C ALA A 246 5.68 -5.40 34.08
N ALA A 247 5.99 -4.19 34.56
CA ALA A 247 7.02 -3.97 35.58
C ALA A 247 6.65 -4.68 36.90
N VAL A 248 5.42 -4.48 37.39
CA VAL A 248 4.90 -5.14 38.62
C VAL A 248 4.99 -6.66 38.49
N LYS A 249 4.53 -7.24 37.38
CA LYS A 249 4.55 -8.70 37.16
C LYS A 249 5.96 -9.30 37.08
N VAL A 250 6.97 -8.49 36.75
CA VAL A 250 8.36 -8.95 36.63
C VAL A 250 9.09 -8.86 37.96
N THR A 251 8.79 -7.88 38.80
CA THR A 251 9.46 -7.69 40.10
C THR A 251 8.65 -8.10 41.31
N ASP A 252 7.35 -8.35 41.15
CA ASP A 252 6.39 -8.59 42.24
C ASP A 252 6.35 -7.45 43.28
N ARG A 253 6.47 -6.21 42.78
CA ARG A 253 6.53 -4.98 43.58
C ARG A 253 5.48 -3.99 43.14
N ASP A 254 4.80 -3.38 44.10
CA ASP A 254 3.78 -2.35 43.85
C ASP A 254 4.30 -0.91 44.08
N ASP A 255 5.49 -0.74 44.68
CA ASP A 255 6.13 0.55 44.96
C ASP A 255 6.92 1.12 43.76
N LEU A 256 6.47 0.81 42.54
CA LEU A 256 7.14 1.22 41.31
C LEU A 256 6.62 2.56 40.81
N VAL A 257 7.57 3.44 40.47
CA VAL A 257 7.33 4.70 39.79
C VAL A 257 7.73 4.55 38.32
N VAL A 258 6.81 4.82 37.41
CA VAL A 258 7.09 4.87 35.97
C VAL A 258 7.62 6.25 35.64
N GLU A 259 8.81 6.33 35.05
CA GLU A 259 9.44 7.58 34.61
C GLU A 259 9.66 7.59 33.11
N ASP A 260 9.73 8.79 32.54
CA ASP A 260 10.04 9.05 31.13
C ASP A 260 9.18 8.23 30.16
N PHE A 261 7.89 8.14 30.44
CA PHE A 261 6.95 7.56 29.50
C PHE A 261 6.85 8.45 28.26
N VAL A 262 7.08 7.87 27.09
CA VAL A 262 7.04 8.55 25.80
C VAL A 262 6.17 7.74 24.84
N VAL A 263 5.23 8.41 24.18
CA VAL A 263 4.48 7.87 23.06
C VAL A 263 5.23 8.22 21.78
N HIS A 264 5.84 7.23 21.15
CA HIS A 264 6.60 7.41 19.90
C HIS A 264 5.66 7.57 18.70
N ARG A 265 4.51 6.89 18.74
CA ARG A 265 3.47 6.95 17.70
C ARG A 265 2.11 6.51 18.26
N PRO A 266 1.00 7.06 17.75
CA PRO A 266 -0.33 6.52 18.02
C PRO A 266 -0.42 5.06 17.55
N MET A 267 -1.01 4.17 18.36
CA MET A 267 -1.29 2.80 17.96
C MET A 267 -2.73 2.69 17.47
N ALA A 268 -2.92 2.58 16.17
CA ALA A 268 -4.21 2.27 15.58
C ALA A 268 -4.56 0.79 15.78
N LEU A 269 -5.81 0.54 16.11
CA LEU A 269 -6.35 -0.81 16.32
C LEU A 269 -7.21 -1.16 15.10
N ASP A 270 -6.73 -2.10 14.27
CA ASP A 270 -7.36 -2.47 13.00
C ASP A 270 -8.70 -3.17 13.24
N GLU A 271 -9.74 -2.70 12.55
CA GLU A 271 -11.11 -3.18 12.65
C GLU A 271 -11.49 -4.15 11.50
N THR A 272 -10.57 -4.39 10.55
CA THR A 272 -10.84 -5.19 9.36
C THR A 272 -10.92 -6.68 9.66
N ASP A 273 -11.93 -7.36 9.09
CA ASP A 273 -12.11 -8.80 9.25
C ASP A 273 -10.87 -9.59 8.79
N GLY A 274 -10.32 -10.44 9.67
CA GLY A 274 -9.18 -11.32 9.39
C GLY A 274 -7.79 -10.74 9.69
N ALA A 275 -7.70 -9.49 10.16
CA ALA A 275 -6.45 -8.79 10.46
C ALA A 275 -6.47 -8.20 11.88
N THR A 276 -5.73 -8.80 12.82
CA THR A 276 -5.70 -8.34 14.22
C THR A 276 -4.39 -7.61 14.53
N THR A 277 -4.48 -6.38 15.06
CA THR A 277 -3.34 -5.67 15.64
C THR A 277 -2.77 -6.47 16.82
N VAL A 278 -1.46 -6.76 16.78
CA VAL A 278 -0.75 -7.47 17.85
C VAL A 278 0.28 -6.54 18.48
N TRP A 279 0.39 -6.55 19.80
CA TRP A 279 1.44 -5.83 20.52
C TRP A 279 2.20 -6.72 21.49
N GLN A 280 3.45 -6.33 21.72
CA GLN A 280 4.35 -6.95 22.68
C GLN A 280 4.88 -5.91 23.66
N VAL A 281 5.05 -6.31 24.90
CA VAL A 281 5.72 -5.51 25.92
C VAL A 281 6.99 -6.23 26.31
N VAL A 282 8.12 -5.54 26.23
CA VAL A 282 9.42 -6.03 26.67
C VAL A 282 9.79 -5.30 27.94
N ALA A 283 9.98 -6.05 29.02
CA ALA A 283 10.48 -5.60 30.30
C ALA A 283 11.85 -6.21 30.56
N ALA A 284 12.88 -5.37 30.48
CA ALA A 284 14.27 -5.74 30.73
C ALA A 284 14.71 -5.22 32.10
N VAL A 285 14.89 -6.14 33.05
CA VAL A 285 15.45 -5.82 34.36
C VAL A 285 16.94 -5.55 34.19
N ARG A 286 17.39 -4.33 34.50
CA ARG A 286 18.80 -3.94 34.40
C ARG A 286 19.54 -4.17 35.71
N ASP A 287 18.88 -3.84 36.81
CA ASP A 287 19.33 -4.04 38.19
C ASP A 287 18.10 -4.15 39.13
N GLU A 288 18.31 -4.27 40.44
CA GLU A 288 17.23 -4.40 41.45
C GLU A 288 16.29 -3.18 41.49
N GLN A 289 16.74 -2.01 41.02
CA GLN A 289 16.06 -0.74 41.16
C GLN A 289 15.47 -0.24 39.85
N ARG A 290 15.93 -0.71 38.68
CA ARG A 290 15.56 -0.17 37.37
C ARG A 290 15.16 -1.24 36.35
N ILE A 291 14.02 -0.99 35.71
CA ILE A 291 13.44 -1.80 34.63
C ILE A 291 13.27 -0.93 33.40
N GLU A 292 13.78 -1.36 32.25
CA GLU A 292 13.51 -0.72 30.97
C GLU A 292 12.30 -1.36 30.30
N LEU A 293 11.36 -0.53 29.87
CA LEU A 293 10.06 -0.94 29.36
C LEU A 293 9.87 -0.42 27.94
N SER A 294 9.47 -1.30 27.02
CA SER A 294 9.10 -0.90 25.67
C SER A 294 7.90 -1.68 25.18
N MET A 295 6.97 -0.98 24.52
CA MET A 295 5.81 -1.57 23.87
C MET A 295 6.04 -1.49 22.35
N HIS A 296 5.80 -2.62 21.69
CA HIS A 296 5.99 -2.80 20.27
C HIS A 296 4.66 -3.23 19.64
N CYS A 297 4.32 -2.69 18.48
CA CYS A 297 3.13 -3.07 17.74
C CYS A 297 3.52 -3.64 16.38
N ARG A 298 2.72 -4.60 15.89
CA ARG A 298 2.80 -5.09 14.52
C ARG A 298 1.43 -4.93 13.86
N ASP A 299 1.42 -4.09 12.83
CA ASP A 299 0.27 -3.90 11.94
C ASP A 299 0.18 -5.07 10.94
N PRO A 300 -0.98 -5.75 10.80
CA PRO A 300 -1.18 -6.82 9.85
C PRO A 300 -0.98 -6.43 8.37
N GLY A 301 -1.11 -5.14 8.00
CA GLY A 301 -0.90 -4.65 6.63
C GLY A 301 0.54 -4.26 6.28
N ALA A 302 1.46 -4.20 7.26
CA ALA A 302 2.82 -3.72 7.04
C ALA A 302 3.77 -4.84 6.53
N PRO A 303 4.57 -4.60 5.46
CA PRO A 303 5.32 -5.66 4.78
C PRO A 303 6.50 -6.29 5.55
N GLN A 304 6.84 -5.82 6.75
CA GLN A 304 7.58 -6.50 7.84
C GLN A 304 8.03 -5.48 8.92
N GLY A 305 7.99 -5.88 10.20
CA GLY A 305 8.68 -5.18 11.30
C GLY A 305 7.80 -4.89 12.53
N TRP A 306 8.31 -5.19 13.73
CA TRP A 306 7.77 -4.65 14.97
C TRP A 306 8.16 -3.17 15.09
N GLN A 307 7.22 -2.32 15.49
CA GLN A 307 7.44 -0.89 15.67
C GLN A 307 7.32 -0.53 17.14
N VAL A 308 8.28 0.22 17.68
CA VAL A 308 8.15 0.78 19.03
C VAL A 308 7.06 1.84 19.03
N VAL A 309 6.05 1.66 19.87
CA VAL A 309 4.92 2.59 20.02
C VAL A 309 5.00 3.44 21.27
N ALA A 310 5.56 2.87 22.34
CA ALA A 310 5.77 3.55 23.60
C ALA A 310 6.99 2.98 24.32
N SER A 311 7.65 3.78 25.14
CA SER A 311 8.72 3.34 26.04
C SER A 311 8.62 4.06 27.36
N ALA A 312 9.14 3.44 28.41
CA ALA A 312 9.29 4.04 29.73
C ALA A 312 10.43 3.34 30.49
N ARG A 313 10.71 3.83 31.69
CA ARG A 313 11.46 3.08 32.70
C ARG A 313 10.63 2.99 33.97
N ALA A 314 10.76 1.91 34.72
CA ALA A 314 10.21 1.81 36.06
C ALA A 314 11.35 1.75 37.07
N VAL A 315 11.22 2.52 38.14
CA VAL A 315 12.16 2.56 39.27
C VAL A 315 11.44 2.24 40.58
N SER A 316 12.09 1.53 41.50
CA SER A 316 11.55 1.38 42.86
C SER A 316 11.86 2.62 43.69
N GLY A 317 10.89 3.05 44.48
CA GLY A 317 11.04 4.17 45.39
C GLY A 317 9.72 4.80 45.80
N VAL A 318 9.75 5.51 46.92
CA VAL A 318 8.59 6.27 47.40
C VAL A 318 8.41 7.51 46.54
N ALA A 319 7.29 7.58 45.82
CA ALA A 319 6.93 8.78 45.08
C ALA A 319 6.73 9.97 46.04
N LYS A 320 7.49 11.04 45.82
CA LYS A 320 7.26 12.32 46.53
C LYS A 320 6.04 12.99 45.92
N LEU A 321 5.02 13.23 46.73
CA LEU A 321 3.81 13.95 46.31
C LEU A 321 4.16 15.38 45.91
N SER A 322 3.73 15.79 44.72
CA SER A 322 3.70 17.19 44.32
C SER A 322 2.77 17.98 45.26
N PRO A 323 3.15 19.21 45.68
CA PRO A 323 2.35 19.99 46.62
C PRO A 323 0.98 20.35 46.03
N ALA A 324 -0.07 20.19 46.84
CA ALA A 324 -1.44 20.55 46.47
C ALA A 324 -1.53 22.06 46.18
N ARG A 325 -2.08 22.44 45.03
CA ARG A 325 -2.42 23.85 44.73
C ARG A 325 -3.89 24.09 44.99
N ARG A 326 -4.22 25.11 45.77
CA ARG A 326 -5.60 25.52 46.00
C ARG A 326 -6.13 26.20 44.74
N LEU A 327 -7.11 25.58 44.08
CA LEU A 327 -7.80 26.16 42.93
C LEU A 327 -8.75 27.28 43.39
N VAL A 328 -8.65 28.45 42.77
CA VAL A 328 -9.66 29.51 42.89
C VAL A 328 -10.62 29.33 41.72
N VAL A 329 -11.81 28.80 41.98
CA VAL A 329 -12.80 28.48 40.95
C VAL A 329 -13.32 29.76 40.32
N GLN A 330 -13.27 29.82 38.99
CA GLN A 330 -13.78 30.92 38.17
C GLN A 330 -15.07 30.52 37.44
N SER A 331 -15.16 29.27 37.00
CA SER A 331 -16.32 28.72 36.31
C SER A 331 -16.50 27.24 36.63
N GLU A 332 -17.73 26.77 36.54
CA GLU A 332 -18.09 25.36 36.71
C GLU A 332 -18.93 24.90 35.51
N LEU A 333 -18.65 23.70 35.02
CA LEU A 333 -19.25 23.10 33.84
C LEU A 333 -19.67 21.67 34.16
N GLU A 334 -20.86 21.27 33.70
CA GLU A 334 -21.28 19.87 33.66
C GLU A 334 -20.55 19.14 32.52
N GLY A 335 -20.31 17.83 32.69
CA GLY A 335 -19.60 16.98 31.75
C GLY A 335 -20.06 17.09 30.30
N ASP A 336 -21.38 17.06 30.08
CA ASP A 336 -21.97 17.15 28.74
C ASP A 336 -21.56 18.43 28.00
N ALA A 337 -21.39 19.55 28.71
CA ALA A 337 -20.96 20.80 28.11
C ALA A 337 -19.47 20.77 27.69
N VAL A 338 -18.64 20.06 28.45
CA VAL A 338 -17.22 19.85 28.12
C VAL A 338 -17.10 18.95 26.89
N TYR A 339 -17.85 17.83 26.86
CA TYR A 339 -17.81 16.90 25.73
C TYR A 339 -18.42 17.47 24.45
N ALA A 340 -19.45 18.32 24.54
CA ALA A 340 -19.98 19.04 23.38
C ALA A 340 -18.91 19.93 22.70
N ALA A 341 -17.97 20.49 23.45
CA ALA A 341 -16.85 21.25 22.90
C ALA A 341 -15.82 20.34 22.20
N PHE A 342 -15.51 19.16 22.75
CA PHE A 342 -14.68 18.15 22.08
C PHE A 342 -15.32 17.64 20.78
N ASP A 343 -16.63 17.39 20.78
CA ASP A 343 -17.40 16.97 19.60
C ASP A 343 -17.30 18.03 18.48
N GLY A 344 -17.38 19.32 18.82
CA GLY A 344 -17.21 20.44 17.89
C GLY A 344 -15.82 20.51 17.22
N LEU A 345 -14.80 19.90 17.82
CA LEU A 345 -13.45 19.78 17.26
C LEU A 345 -13.24 18.48 16.47
N GLY A 346 -14.26 17.65 16.31
CA GLY A 346 -14.17 16.34 15.64
C GLY A 346 -13.57 15.23 16.51
N VAL A 347 -13.51 15.44 17.83
CA VAL A 347 -13.06 14.46 18.83
C VAL A 347 -14.27 13.84 19.51
N ALA A 348 -14.86 12.86 18.84
CA ALA A 348 -16.05 12.17 19.32
C ALA A 348 -15.67 11.01 20.26
N PHE A 349 -15.42 11.32 21.53
CA PHE A 349 -15.28 10.29 22.57
C PHE A 349 -16.57 9.48 22.69
N GLY A 350 -16.47 8.15 22.59
CA GLY A 350 -17.57 7.24 22.86
C GLY A 350 -17.93 7.22 24.34
N SER A 351 -19.03 6.54 24.69
CA SER A 351 -19.65 6.62 26.01
C SER A 351 -18.69 6.33 27.16
N ALA A 352 -17.85 5.31 27.06
CA ALA A 352 -16.93 4.92 28.11
C ALA A 352 -15.90 6.01 28.44
N PHE A 353 -15.48 6.81 27.46
CA PHE A 353 -14.48 7.88 27.64
C PHE A 353 -15.07 9.22 28.08
N ARG A 354 -16.40 9.29 28.25
CA ARG A 354 -17.10 10.47 28.79
C ARG A 354 -17.17 10.41 30.33
N THR A 355 -16.02 10.51 30.97
CA THR A 355 -15.84 10.30 32.41
C THR A 355 -16.04 11.53 33.28
N ILE A 356 -15.87 12.74 32.74
CA ILE A 356 -16.00 13.99 33.49
C ILE A 356 -17.47 14.19 33.85
N GLU A 357 -17.83 14.09 35.13
CA GLU A 357 -19.16 14.46 35.63
C GLU A 357 -19.28 15.98 35.76
N ARG A 358 -18.27 16.61 36.36
CA ARG A 358 -18.19 18.06 36.59
C ARG A 358 -16.76 18.54 36.48
N LEU A 359 -16.59 19.76 35.99
CA LEU A 359 -15.31 20.45 35.84
C LEU A 359 -15.41 21.87 36.42
N SER A 360 -14.65 22.13 37.49
CA SER A 360 -14.43 23.48 38.03
C SER A 360 -13.09 24.00 37.50
N VAL A 361 -13.11 25.10 36.73
CA VAL A 361 -11.93 25.70 36.12
C VAL A 361 -11.53 26.96 36.88
N GLY A 362 -10.23 27.19 37.01
CA GLY A 362 -9.67 28.38 37.64
C GLY A 362 -8.36 28.81 37.00
N SER A 363 -7.66 29.75 37.63
CA SER A 363 -6.39 30.26 37.11
C SER A 363 -5.30 29.18 37.12
N GLY A 364 -4.86 28.73 35.93
CA GLY A 364 -3.74 27.80 35.76
C GLY A 364 -4.07 26.32 36.02
N GLY A 365 -5.35 25.92 36.05
CA GLY A 365 -5.74 24.54 36.32
C GLY A 365 -7.25 24.32 36.45
N ALA A 366 -7.63 23.10 36.82
CA ALA A 366 -9.00 22.70 37.07
C ALA A 366 -9.10 21.61 38.14
N SER A 367 -10.31 21.40 38.66
CA SER A 367 -10.70 20.26 39.46
C SER A 367 -11.85 19.54 38.75
N ALA A 368 -11.73 18.24 38.54
CA ALA A 368 -12.74 17.44 37.85
C ALA A 368 -13.20 16.27 38.72
N THR A 369 -14.49 15.95 38.68
CA THR A 369 -15.01 14.68 39.20
C THR A 369 -15.11 13.69 38.05
N LEU A 370 -14.42 12.56 38.17
CA LEU A 370 -14.33 11.52 37.15
C LEU A 370 -15.07 10.27 37.63
N ARG A 371 -15.90 9.67 36.78
CA ARG A 371 -16.55 8.38 37.06
C ARG A 371 -16.37 7.41 35.89
N LEU A 372 -16.07 6.17 36.23
CA LEU A 372 -16.08 5.04 35.29
C LEU A 372 -17.53 4.57 35.06
N LEU A 373 -17.97 4.51 33.80
CA LEU A 373 -19.32 4.04 33.47
C LEU A 373 -19.45 2.51 33.55
N PRO A 374 -20.66 1.98 33.80
CA PRO A 374 -20.90 0.53 33.85
C PRO A 374 -20.48 -0.17 32.55
N GLY A 375 -19.67 -1.24 32.66
CA GLY A 375 -19.17 -2.01 31.51
C GLY A 375 -17.64 -1.95 31.33
N ALA A 376 -16.96 -1.03 32.00
CA ALA A 376 -15.50 -1.03 32.13
C ALA A 376 -15.12 -1.68 33.48
N ALA A 377 -14.87 -3.00 33.50
CA ALA A 377 -14.52 -3.70 34.73
C ALA A 377 -13.19 -3.20 35.30
N ALA A 378 -13.09 -3.08 36.63
CA ALA A 378 -11.84 -2.71 37.30
C ALA A 378 -10.74 -3.76 37.05
N GLU A 379 -9.71 -3.38 36.30
CA GLU A 379 -8.46 -4.15 36.18
C GLU A 379 -7.53 -3.85 37.37
N ALA A 380 -6.48 -4.66 37.55
CA ALA A 380 -5.45 -4.38 38.56
C ALA A 380 -4.69 -3.09 38.20
N GLY A 381 -4.93 -2.00 38.94
CA GLY A 381 -4.28 -0.71 38.73
C GLY A 381 -5.24 0.47 38.78
N CYS A 382 -4.89 1.57 38.09
CA CYS A 382 -5.83 2.66 37.79
C CYS A 382 -6.36 2.49 36.38
N HIS A 383 -7.69 2.49 36.22
CA HIS A 383 -8.31 2.19 34.92
C HIS A 383 -7.89 3.24 33.87
N PRO A 384 -7.41 2.84 32.66
CA PRO A 384 -6.93 3.77 31.64
C PRO A 384 -7.93 4.87 31.26
N VAL A 385 -9.23 4.56 31.27
CA VAL A 385 -10.32 5.52 31.02
C VAL A 385 -10.37 6.65 32.06
N LEU A 386 -10.11 6.38 33.34
CA LEU A 386 -10.07 7.42 34.39
C LEU A 386 -8.80 8.27 34.27
N LEU A 387 -7.66 7.66 33.97
CA LEU A 387 -6.42 8.38 33.69
C LEU A 387 -6.59 9.32 32.48
N ASP A 388 -7.22 8.83 31.41
CA ASP A 388 -7.51 9.62 30.22
C ASP A 388 -8.50 10.76 30.52
N GLY A 389 -9.54 10.51 31.33
CA GLY A 389 -10.45 11.55 31.83
C GLY A 389 -9.73 12.71 32.53
N ALA A 390 -8.67 12.40 33.29
CA ALA A 390 -7.85 13.43 33.92
C ALA A 390 -7.03 14.24 32.88
N LEU A 391 -6.60 13.60 31.79
CA LEU A 391 -5.95 14.30 30.68
C LEU A 391 -6.94 15.18 29.90
N GLN A 392 -8.17 14.71 29.69
CA GLN A 392 -9.25 15.50 29.11
C GLN A 392 -9.54 16.75 29.95
N ALA A 393 -9.52 16.63 31.28
CA ALA A 393 -9.64 17.78 32.19
C ALA A 393 -8.47 18.77 32.05
N CYS A 394 -7.23 18.30 31.83
CA CYS A 394 -6.09 19.18 31.53
C CYS A 394 -6.33 19.97 30.24
N VAL A 395 -6.72 19.29 29.16
CA VAL A 395 -6.97 19.93 27.86
C VAL A 395 -8.12 20.94 27.95
N ALA A 396 -9.20 20.59 28.64
CA ALA A 396 -10.32 21.51 28.87
C ALA A 396 -9.90 22.76 29.68
N ALA A 397 -9.04 22.60 30.69
CA ALA A 397 -8.57 23.71 31.54
C ALA A 397 -7.79 24.80 30.77
N LEU A 398 -7.18 24.47 29.63
CA LEU A 398 -6.41 25.43 28.81
C LEU A 398 -7.24 26.58 28.26
N ASP A 399 -8.52 26.33 27.98
CA ASP A 399 -9.43 27.25 27.31
C ASP A 399 -10.72 27.46 28.13
N GLY A 400 -10.59 27.58 29.46
CA GLY A 400 -11.71 27.89 30.34
C GLY A 400 -12.77 26.78 30.44
N GLY A 401 -12.38 25.53 30.20
CA GLY A 401 -13.25 24.36 30.20
C GLY A 401 -13.92 24.04 28.87
N ARG A 402 -13.64 24.83 27.83
CA ARG A 402 -14.15 24.63 26.46
C ARG A 402 -12.96 24.54 25.49
N PRO A 403 -12.40 23.34 25.25
CA PRO A 403 -11.21 23.19 24.42
C PRO A 403 -11.41 23.83 23.04
N ALA A 404 -10.44 24.62 22.60
CA ALA A 404 -10.45 25.29 21.29
C ALA A 404 -9.56 24.58 20.25
N ALA A 405 -8.69 23.66 20.70
CA ALA A 405 -7.83 22.85 19.86
C ALA A 405 -7.70 21.42 20.43
N VAL A 406 -7.38 20.48 19.55
CA VAL A 406 -7.12 19.09 19.94
C VAL A 406 -5.67 18.96 20.36
N TYR A 407 -5.43 18.39 21.53
CA TYR A 407 -4.09 18.08 22.04
C TYR A 407 -3.98 16.58 22.31
N LEU A 408 -2.83 16.00 21.98
CA LEU A 408 -2.53 14.59 22.21
C LEU A 408 -1.43 14.46 23.27
N PRO A 409 -1.56 13.52 24.23
CA PRO A 409 -0.49 13.24 25.17
C PRO A 409 0.69 12.56 24.45
N VAL A 410 1.88 13.14 24.59
CA VAL A 410 3.12 12.62 23.97
C VAL A 410 4.09 12.05 25.00
N GLY A 411 3.88 12.32 26.28
CA GLY A 411 4.65 11.69 27.35
C GLY A 411 4.22 12.10 28.75
N VAL A 412 4.74 11.38 29.73
CA VAL A 412 4.57 11.63 31.17
C VAL A 412 5.94 11.49 31.81
N GLY A 413 6.41 12.55 32.46
CA GLY A 413 7.71 12.53 33.16
C GLY A 413 7.72 11.53 34.31
N ARG A 414 6.66 11.50 35.12
CA ARG A 414 6.52 10.58 36.24
C ARG A 414 5.07 10.14 36.47
N TYR A 415 4.84 8.86 36.68
CA TYR A 415 3.56 8.27 37.10
C TYR A 415 3.77 7.35 38.30
N ALA A 416 2.93 7.53 39.32
CA ALA A 416 2.89 6.65 40.50
C ALA A 416 1.44 6.34 40.87
N LEU A 417 1.18 5.05 41.11
CA LEU A 417 -0.06 4.57 41.71
C LEU A 417 0.20 4.28 43.19
N LEU A 418 -0.45 5.01 44.07
CA LEU A 418 -0.19 5.01 45.52
C LEU A 418 -1.18 4.15 46.29
N LEU A 419 -2.43 4.13 45.83
CA LEU A 419 -3.52 3.36 46.40
C LEU A 419 -4.29 2.66 45.28
N PRO A 420 -5.01 1.55 45.57
CA PRO A 420 -5.97 0.98 44.64
C PRO A 420 -6.98 2.05 44.19
N ALA A 421 -7.24 2.12 42.88
CA ALA A 421 -8.10 3.15 42.33
C ALA A 421 -9.59 2.76 42.43
N PRO A 422 -10.45 3.56 43.10
CA PRO A 422 -11.89 3.40 43.01
C PRO A 422 -12.44 3.77 41.62
N GLU A 423 -13.71 3.45 41.37
CA GLU A 423 -14.42 3.78 40.13
C GLU A 423 -14.75 5.27 39.97
N ARG A 424 -14.64 6.05 41.06
CA ARG A 424 -14.86 7.50 41.09
C ARG A 424 -13.65 8.19 41.72
N LEU A 425 -13.14 9.22 41.05
CA LEU A 425 -11.94 9.96 41.45
C LEU A 425 -12.17 11.47 41.29
N HIS A 426 -11.48 12.26 42.11
CA HIS A 426 -11.35 13.70 41.92
C HIS A 426 -9.97 14.02 41.35
N ALA A 427 -9.93 14.63 40.17
CA ALA A 427 -8.69 15.05 39.51
C ALA A 427 -8.40 16.52 39.77
N GLU A 428 -7.31 16.81 40.49
CA GLU A 428 -6.72 18.14 40.55
C GLU A 428 -5.68 18.27 39.44
N VAL A 429 -5.88 19.20 38.51
CA VAL A 429 -5.00 19.40 37.36
C VAL A 429 -4.44 20.81 37.33
N THR A 430 -3.15 20.93 37.04
CA THR A 430 -2.48 22.22 36.80
C THR A 430 -1.88 22.20 35.41
N VAL A 431 -2.08 23.29 34.65
CA VAL A 431 -1.65 23.39 33.26
C VAL A 431 -0.82 24.63 33.02
N GLU A 432 0.23 24.50 32.21
CA GLU A 432 1.12 25.57 31.83
C GLU A 432 1.46 25.49 30.34
N ARG A 433 1.36 26.61 29.62
CA ARG A 433 1.80 26.70 28.22
C ARG A 433 3.32 26.88 28.19
N ILE A 434 4.01 26.05 27.40
CA ILE A 434 5.47 26.13 27.24
C ILE A 434 5.80 27.30 26.29
N ALA A 435 6.97 27.94 26.49
CA ALA A 435 7.40 29.16 25.78
C ALA A 435 7.48 29.03 24.24
N ASP A 436 7.48 27.81 23.70
CA ASP A 436 7.42 27.54 22.25
C ASP A 436 6.04 27.82 21.62
N GLY A 437 5.04 28.12 22.46
CA GLY A 437 3.69 28.55 22.06
C GLY A 437 2.77 27.44 21.57
N ALA A 438 3.27 26.22 21.37
CA ALA A 438 2.52 25.10 20.78
C ALA A 438 2.31 23.94 21.77
N SER A 439 3.25 23.68 22.68
CA SER A 439 3.19 22.55 23.61
C SER A 439 2.71 22.96 25.01
N VAL A 440 2.11 22.01 25.72
CA VAL A 440 1.54 22.20 27.05
C VAL A 440 2.12 21.17 28.02
N ALA A 441 2.50 21.62 29.21
CA ALA A 441 2.84 20.78 30.34
C ALA A 441 1.71 20.79 31.37
N ALA A 442 1.46 19.65 32.01
CA ALA A 442 0.48 19.54 33.09
C ALA A 442 0.95 18.61 34.21
N SER A 443 0.37 18.79 35.39
CA SER A 443 0.45 17.84 36.50
C SER A 443 -0.95 17.48 36.98
N VAL A 444 -1.13 16.23 37.37
CA VAL A 444 -2.42 15.63 37.75
C VAL A 444 -2.26 14.90 39.08
N ARG A 445 -3.18 15.17 40.02
CA ARG A 445 -3.37 14.36 41.22
C ARG A 445 -4.77 13.78 41.22
N LEU A 446 -4.86 12.46 41.34
CA LEU A 446 -6.13 11.74 41.47
C LEU A 446 -6.37 11.43 42.93
N LEU A 447 -7.50 11.88 43.46
CA LEU A 447 -7.91 11.72 44.86
C LEU A 447 -9.14 10.83 44.96
N ASP A 448 -9.26 10.09 46.06
CA ASP A 448 -10.53 9.43 46.42
C ASP A 448 -11.52 10.41 47.06
N ASP A 449 -12.75 9.96 47.34
CA ASP A 449 -13.78 10.77 48.04
C ASP A 449 -13.33 11.22 49.46
N GLY A 450 -12.31 10.57 50.03
CA GLY A 450 -11.70 10.94 51.31
C GLY A 450 -10.56 11.95 51.19
N GLY A 451 -10.23 12.41 49.97
CA GLY A 451 -9.14 13.35 49.70
C GLY A 451 -7.74 12.73 49.72
N ARG A 452 -7.61 11.40 49.77
CA ARG A 452 -6.31 10.71 49.73
C ARG A 452 -5.84 10.58 48.29
N CYS A 453 -4.55 10.80 48.06
CA CYS A 453 -3.97 10.70 46.72
C CYS A 453 -3.86 9.23 46.29
N VAL A 454 -4.62 8.86 45.26
CA VAL A 454 -4.65 7.53 44.64
C VAL A 454 -3.54 7.40 43.61
N ALA A 455 -3.38 8.39 42.74
CA ALA A 455 -2.36 8.38 41.70
C ALA A 455 -1.89 9.80 41.37
N MET A 456 -0.72 9.91 40.77
CA MET A 456 -0.13 11.18 40.36
C MET A 456 0.55 11.04 39.01
N LEU A 457 0.39 12.06 38.16
CA LEU A 457 1.11 12.22 36.90
C LEU A 457 1.80 13.59 36.94
N ASP A 458 3.13 13.62 36.89
CA ASP A 458 3.90 14.86 36.78
C ASP A 458 4.51 14.99 35.38
N ASP A 459 4.62 16.24 34.92
CA ASP A 459 5.17 16.59 33.60
C ASP A 459 4.48 15.80 32.47
N VAL A 460 3.15 15.85 32.47
CA VAL A 460 2.33 15.37 31.36
C VAL A 460 2.49 16.34 30.21
N ARG A 461 3.09 15.88 29.12
CA ARG A 461 3.37 16.71 27.95
C ARG A 461 2.35 16.45 26.87
N PHE A 462 1.77 17.53 26.37
CA PHE A 462 0.82 17.53 25.26
C PHE A 462 1.41 18.24 24.04
N ALA A 463 1.11 17.70 22.87
CA ALA A 463 1.37 18.34 21.59
C ALA A 463 0.05 18.60 20.86
N PRO A 464 -0.06 19.69 20.09
CA PRO A 464 -1.26 19.95 19.30
C PRO A 464 -1.41 18.81 18.28
N ALA A 465 -2.63 18.31 18.14
CA ALA A 465 -2.94 17.38 17.07
C ALA A 465 -2.62 18.09 15.74
N PRO A 466 -2.00 17.38 14.78
CA PRO A 466 -1.75 17.95 13.47
C PRO A 466 -3.10 18.38 12.88
N SER A 467 -3.12 19.51 12.16
CA SER A 467 -4.30 19.98 11.43
C SER A 467 -4.78 18.84 10.52
N GLY A 468 -5.88 18.19 10.90
CA GLY A 468 -6.30 16.92 10.32
C GLY A 468 -5.71 15.72 11.06
N ILE A 469 -6.47 15.19 12.03
CA ILE A 469 -6.49 13.74 12.17
C ILE A 469 -6.91 13.24 10.78
N PRO A 470 -6.13 12.38 10.11
CA PRO A 470 -6.46 11.98 8.76
C PRO A 470 -7.82 11.29 8.81
N SER A 471 -8.87 11.98 8.35
CA SER A 471 -9.89 11.27 7.61
C SER A 471 -9.14 10.58 6.48
N THR A 472 -9.53 9.36 6.12
CA THR A 472 -9.04 8.71 4.91
C THR A 472 -9.30 9.65 3.73
N SER A 473 -8.35 10.52 3.44
CA SER A 473 -8.52 11.52 2.40
C SER A 473 -8.45 10.77 1.09
N ALA A 474 -9.19 11.23 0.08
CA ALA A 474 -9.09 10.67 -1.27
C ALA A 474 -7.62 10.63 -1.77
N ASP A 475 -6.73 11.45 -1.18
CA ASP A 475 -5.30 11.48 -1.48
C ASP A 475 -4.54 10.21 -1.08
N GLU A 476 -5.08 9.39 -0.16
CA GLU A 476 -4.51 8.08 0.17
C GLU A 476 -4.67 7.07 -0.97
N TRP A 477 -5.69 7.28 -1.82
CA TRP A 477 -6.01 6.43 -2.96
C TRP A 477 -5.37 6.90 -4.26
N LEU A 478 -4.75 8.10 -4.29
CA LEU A 478 -4.12 8.63 -5.49
C LEU A 478 -2.82 7.89 -5.78
N HIS A 479 -2.84 7.14 -6.88
CA HIS A 479 -1.68 6.42 -7.38
C HIS A 479 -1.33 6.85 -8.79
N GLU A 480 -0.05 6.79 -9.12
CA GLU A 480 0.45 6.94 -10.47
C GLU A 480 1.37 5.78 -10.82
N THR A 481 1.48 5.48 -12.11
CA THR A 481 2.42 4.47 -12.60
C THR A 481 3.77 5.13 -12.86
N SER A 482 4.77 4.77 -12.05
CA SER A 482 6.15 5.20 -12.22
C SER A 482 6.96 4.11 -12.93
N TRP A 483 7.69 4.48 -13.97
CA TRP A 483 8.57 3.57 -14.70
C TRP A 483 9.98 3.63 -14.12
N VAL A 484 10.44 2.51 -13.57
CA VAL A 484 11.74 2.45 -12.89
C VAL A 484 12.72 1.55 -13.65
N PRO A 485 14.02 1.89 -13.69
CA PRO A 485 15.03 0.99 -14.22
C PRO A 485 14.97 -0.37 -13.52
N ASP A 486 14.93 -1.43 -14.32
CA ASP A 486 15.03 -2.81 -13.84
C ASP A 486 16.44 -3.33 -14.10
N GLU A 487 17.19 -3.54 -13.03
CA GLU A 487 18.58 -4.00 -13.06
C GLU A 487 18.71 -5.51 -13.33
N THR A 488 17.60 -6.23 -13.53
CA THR A 488 17.70 -7.59 -14.04
C THR A 488 18.27 -7.56 -15.45
N ALA A 489 19.47 -8.14 -15.62
CA ALA A 489 20.19 -8.16 -16.88
C ALA A 489 19.28 -8.60 -18.04
N PRO A 490 19.44 -8.03 -19.26
CA PRO A 490 18.83 -8.58 -20.45
C PRO A 490 19.15 -10.07 -20.50
N ALA A 491 18.13 -10.92 -20.71
CA ALA A 491 18.40 -12.34 -20.82
C ALA A 491 19.34 -12.55 -22.02
N ALA A 492 20.50 -13.17 -21.79
CA ALA A 492 21.27 -13.74 -22.89
C ALA A 492 20.33 -14.66 -23.68
N LEU A 493 20.38 -14.63 -25.01
CA LEU A 493 19.61 -15.57 -25.82
C LEU A 493 19.92 -16.98 -25.31
N ALA A 494 18.88 -17.68 -24.81
CA ALA A 494 19.03 -19.04 -24.33
C ALA A 494 19.61 -19.93 -25.44
N ALA A 495 20.33 -20.99 -25.07
CA ALA A 495 20.86 -21.98 -25.99
C ALA A 495 19.78 -22.55 -26.94
N ALA A 496 20.23 -23.16 -28.04
CA ALA A 496 19.37 -23.70 -29.09
C ALA A 496 18.16 -24.46 -28.51
N GLY A 497 16.94 -24.08 -28.93
CA GLY A 497 15.70 -24.61 -28.38
C GLY A 497 14.67 -24.96 -29.45
N ASP A 498 13.86 -25.97 -29.18
CA ASP A 498 12.78 -26.42 -30.08
C ASP A 498 11.47 -25.66 -29.83
N GLY A 499 10.85 -25.16 -30.89
CA GLY A 499 9.54 -24.50 -30.83
C GLY A 499 9.24 -23.60 -32.03
N ALA A 500 7.97 -23.51 -32.42
CA ALA A 500 7.51 -22.63 -33.49
C ALA A 500 6.98 -21.30 -32.94
N TRP A 501 7.22 -20.21 -33.66
CA TRP A 501 6.76 -18.86 -33.33
C TRP A 501 5.99 -18.24 -34.50
N VAL A 502 4.91 -17.55 -34.18
CA VAL A 502 4.19 -16.71 -35.14
C VAL A 502 4.45 -15.24 -34.79
N VAL A 503 4.84 -14.44 -35.77
CA VAL A 503 5.02 -13.00 -35.61
C VAL A 503 4.04 -12.28 -36.54
N VAL A 504 3.23 -11.39 -35.97
CA VAL A 504 2.29 -10.55 -36.71
C VAL A 504 2.72 -9.10 -36.51
N ALA A 505 2.84 -8.35 -37.60
CA ALA A 505 3.19 -6.95 -37.54
C ALA A 505 2.04 -6.07 -38.04
N ILE A 506 1.76 -5.00 -37.30
CA ILE A 506 0.72 -4.01 -37.60
C ILE A 506 1.43 -2.65 -37.72
N GLY A 507 1.51 -2.13 -38.95
CA GLY A 507 2.21 -0.89 -39.28
C GLY A 507 3.67 -1.08 -39.75
N ALA A 508 4.20 -0.06 -40.45
CA ALA A 508 5.46 -0.17 -41.19
C ALA A 508 6.71 -0.26 -40.29
N ALA A 509 6.72 0.41 -39.13
CA ALA A 509 7.86 0.33 -38.20
C ALA A 509 7.90 -1.03 -37.49
N ALA A 510 6.73 -1.56 -37.10
CA ALA A 510 6.61 -2.91 -36.55
C ALA A 510 7.03 -3.99 -37.56
N GLN A 511 6.81 -3.76 -38.87
CA GLN A 511 7.21 -4.71 -39.91
C GLN A 511 8.72 -4.95 -39.95
N ARG A 512 9.54 -3.88 -39.86
CA ARG A 512 11.00 -4.00 -39.80
C ARG A 512 11.45 -4.72 -38.52
N LEU A 513 10.89 -4.30 -37.38
CA LEU A 513 11.16 -4.91 -36.09
C LEU A 513 10.85 -6.42 -36.06
N ALA A 514 9.74 -6.82 -36.67
CA ALA A 514 9.35 -8.22 -36.79
C ALA A 514 10.38 -9.03 -37.57
N GLN A 515 10.86 -8.51 -38.71
CA GLN A 515 11.88 -9.19 -39.53
C GLN A 515 13.21 -9.35 -38.79
N ASP A 516 13.64 -8.33 -38.05
CA ASP A 516 14.89 -8.37 -37.29
C ASP A 516 14.78 -9.34 -36.10
N THR A 517 13.66 -9.27 -35.36
CA THR A 517 13.40 -10.18 -34.24
C THR A 517 13.29 -11.64 -34.70
N MET A 518 12.68 -11.89 -35.86
CA MET A 518 12.60 -13.24 -36.44
C MET A 518 13.96 -13.79 -36.84
N ARG A 519 14.89 -12.96 -37.34
CA ARG A 519 16.27 -13.38 -37.63
C ARG A 519 17.00 -13.82 -36.37
N GLU A 520 16.84 -13.07 -35.28
CA GLU A 520 17.45 -13.41 -33.99
C GLU A 520 16.83 -14.69 -33.39
N LEU A 521 15.50 -14.83 -33.41
CA LEU A 521 14.83 -16.08 -33.03
C LEU A 521 15.29 -17.27 -33.90
N GLY A 522 15.44 -17.09 -35.21
CA GLY A 522 15.91 -18.12 -36.14
C GLY A 522 17.34 -18.58 -35.84
N SER A 523 18.24 -17.64 -35.54
CA SER A 523 19.64 -17.93 -35.17
C SER A 523 19.77 -18.81 -33.92
N SER A 524 18.73 -18.83 -33.08
CA SER A 524 18.61 -19.65 -31.87
C SER A 524 17.94 -21.02 -32.08
N GLY A 525 17.74 -21.45 -33.34
CA GLY A 525 17.20 -22.76 -33.69
C GLY A 525 15.66 -22.87 -33.72
N ARG A 526 14.95 -21.74 -33.67
CA ARG A 526 13.48 -21.67 -33.66
C ARG A 526 12.93 -21.43 -35.05
N ILE A 527 11.74 -21.97 -35.33
CA ILE A 527 11.05 -21.74 -36.61
C ILE A 527 10.10 -20.56 -36.43
N CYS A 528 10.23 -19.53 -37.26
CA CYS A 528 9.39 -18.34 -37.21
C CYS A 528 8.59 -18.16 -38.50
N ARG A 529 7.29 -17.89 -38.39
CA ARG A 529 6.42 -17.53 -39.51
C ARG A 529 5.87 -16.12 -39.33
N GLN A 530 6.08 -15.27 -40.33
CA GLN A 530 5.44 -13.97 -40.36
C GLN A 530 4.05 -14.08 -41.00
N LEU A 531 3.06 -13.42 -40.41
CA LEU A 531 1.70 -13.31 -40.95
C LEU A 531 1.27 -11.83 -41.02
N GLY A 532 0.42 -11.51 -41.98
CA GLY A 532 -0.24 -10.21 -42.06
C GLY A 532 -1.28 -10.02 -40.96
N ALA A 533 -1.61 -8.76 -40.65
CA ALA A 533 -2.60 -8.40 -39.63
C ALA A 533 -3.99 -9.03 -39.89
N ASP A 534 -4.39 -9.14 -41.16
CA ASP A 534 -5.69 -9.68 -41.60
C ASP A 534 -5.72 -11.21 -41.71
N ALA A 535 -4.63 -11.89 -41.39
CA ALA A 535 -4.57 -13.35 -41.50
C ALA A 535 -5.59 -14.00 -40.53
N PRO A 536 -6.41 -14.96 -40.99
CA PRO A 536 -7.39 -15.63 -40.14
C PRO A 536 -6.69 -16.43 -39.05
N ALA A 537 -6.69 -15.91 -37.82
CA ALA A 537 -5.94 -16.48 -36.68
C ALA A 537 -6.27 -17.95 -36.41
N HIS A 538 -7.54 -18.35 -36.51
CA HIS A 538 -7.97 -19.75 -36.35
C HIS A 538 -7.37 -20.68 -37.39
N ALA A 539 -7.39 -20.28 -38.66
CA ALA A 539 -6.78 -21.06 -39.73
C ALA A 539 -5.26 -21.10 -39.56
N ALA A 540 -4.64 -19.99 -39.17
CA ALA A 540 -3.20 -19.93 -38.92
C ALA A 540 -2.75 -20.84 -37.76
N LEU A 541 -3.55 -20.97 -36.69
CA LEU A 541 -3.30 -21.90 -35.58
C LEU A 541 -3.55 -23.36 -35.97
N ALA A 542 -4.60 -23.63 -36.76
CA ALA A 542 -4.89 -24.97 -37.28
C ALA A 542 -3.82 -25.46 -38.26
N ASP A 543 -3.32 -24.55 -39.11
CA ASP A 543 -2.24 -24.76 -40.07
C ASP A 543 -0.84 -24.77 -39.40
N ALA A 544 -0.74 -24.21 -38.18
CA ALA A 544 0.45 -24.32 -37.33
C ALA A 544 0.61 -25.70 -36.68
N ASN A 545 -0.27 -26.67 -36.97
CA ASN A 545 0.01 -28.07 -36.73
C ASN A 545 1.13 -28.56 -37.68
N TRP A 546 2.37 -28.50 -37.17
CA TRP A 546 3.41 -29.51 -37.42
C TRP A 546 4.00 -29.60 -38.84
N ARG A 547 4.62 -28.54 -39.36
CA ARG A 547 5.81 -28.79 -40.21
C ARG A 547 6.97 -29.15 -39.29
N GLU A 548 7.54 -30.34 -39.48
CA GLU A 548 8.68 -30.92 -38.72
C GLU A 548 8.43 -31.38 -37.27
N GLY A 549 7.17 -31.50 -36.80
CA GLY A 549 6.94 -32.10 -35.48
C GLY A 549 7.31 -31.21 -34.28
N ARG A 550 7.30 -29.87 -34.42
CA ARG A 550 7.50 -28.89 -33.32
C ARG A 550 6.20 -28.18 -32.87
N ARG A 551 6.04 -28.02 -31.54
CA ARG A 551 4.89 -27.35 -30.89
C ARG A 551 4.98 -25.81 -31.03
N LEU A 552 3.84 -25.14 -31.19
CA LEU A 552 3.75 -23.67 -31.10
C LEU A 552 4.12 -23.20 -29.68
N ALA A 553 5.18 -22.41 -29.57
CA ALA A 553 5.69 -21.89 -28.30
C ALA A 553 5.13 -20.50 -27.98
N GLY A 554 4.92 -19.65 -28.99
CA GLY A 554 4.38 -18.32 -28.77
C GLY A 554 3.94 -17.58 -30.03
N VAL A 555 3.14 -16.55 -29.81
CA VAL A 555 2.68 -15.58 -30.81
C VAL A 555 3.10 -14.19 -30.36
N ALA A 556 3.84 -13.46 -31.20
CA ALA A 556 4.24 -12.08 -30.96
C ALA A 556 3.49 -11.13 -31.91
N LEU A 557 2.70 -10.23 -31.33
CA LEU A 557 1.96 -9.20 -32.03
C LEU A 557 2.71 -7.87 -31.86
N MET A 558 3.31 -7.37 -32.95
CA MET A 558 4.10 -6.14 -32.96
C MET A 558 3.28 -5.01 -33.58
N VAL A 559 3.15 -3.89 -32.87
CA VAL A 559 2.26 -2.79 -33.26
C VAL A 559 3.01 -1.47 -33.23
N SER A 560 2.94 -0.78 -34.36
CA SER A 560 3.41 0.59 -34.53
C SER A 560 2.30 1.45 -35.12
N ASP A 561 2.33 2.75 -34.83
CA ASP A 561 1.36 3.70 -35.38
C ASP A 561 1.46 3.75 -36.92
N PRO A 562 0.39 3.38 -37.67
CA PRO A 562 0.38 3.46 -39.12
C PRO A 562 -0.07 4.83 -39.65
N GLY A 563 -0.46 5.78 -38.78
CA GLY A 563 -0.89 7.14 -39.16
C GLY A 563 -2.37 7.27 -39.56
N THR A 564 -3.25 6.38 -39.10
CA THR A 564 -4.71 6.41 -39.37
C THR A 564 -5.51 6.59 -38.07
N ASP A 565 -6.72 7.19 -38.11
CA ASP A 565 -7.51 7.47 -36.89
C ASP A 565 -8.46 6.31 -36.46
N GLU A 566 -8.45 5.16 -37.15
CA GLU A 566 -9.41 4.07 -36.92
C GLU A 566 -8.98 3.08 -35.82
N LEU A 567 -9.37 3.38 -34.58
CA LEU A 567 -9.07 2.56 -33.38
C LEU A 567 -9.55 1.10 -33.46
N LEU A 568 -10.62 0.83 -34.21
CA LEU A 568 -11.20 -0.50 -34.38
C LEU A 568 -10.31 -1.41 -35.24
N GLY A 569 -9.67 -0.85 -36.28
CA GLY A 569 -8.76 -1.58 -37.16
C GLY A 569 -7.50 -2.06 -36.43
N TRP A 570 -7.15 -1.43 -35.32
CA TRP A 570 -5.97 -1.77 -34.52
C TRP A 570 -6.26 -2.88 -33.50
N THR A 571 -7.40 -2.77 -32.83
CA THR A 571 -7.77 -3.65 -31.71
C THR A 571 -8.33 -4.99 -32.19
N ALA A 572 -9.02 -5.02 -33.33
CA ALA A 572 -9.65 -6.23 -33.85
C ALA A 572 -8.67 -7.38 -34.14
N PRO A 573 -7.51 -7.17 -34.80
CA PRO A 573 -6.54 -8.25 -35.01
C PRO A 573 -5.99 -8.83 -33.71
N VAL A 574 -5.66 -7.96 -32.74
CA VAL A 574 -5.16 -8.38 -31.42
C VAL A 574 -6.19 -9.22 -30.68
N LEU A 575 -7.46 -8.78 -30.69
CA LEU A 575 -8.56 -9.52 -30.08
C LEU A 575 -8.78 -10.88 -30.78
N ALA A 576 -8.76 -10.92 -32.10
CA ALA A 576 -8.94 -12.14 -32.88
C ALA A 576 -7.88 -13.20 -32.54
N TRP A 577 -6.60 -12.80 -32.45
CA TRP A 577 -5.51 -13.67 -32.06
C TRP A 577 -5.61 -14.16 -30.63
N ALA A 578 -5.95 -13.28 -29.68
CA ALA A 578 -6.14 -13.66 -28.29
C ALA A 578 -7.28 -14.69 -28.14
N GLN A 579 -8.43 -14.45 -28.76
CA GLN A 579 -9.56 -15.39 -28.72
C GLN A 579 -9.29 -16.71 -29.44
N ALA A 580 -8.50 -16.69 -30.53
CA ALA A 580 -8.13 -17.91 -31.24
C ALA A 580 -7.19 -18.78 -30.39
N LEU A 581 -6.19 -18.17 -29.75
CA LEU A 581 -5.28 -18.86 -28.84
C LEU A 581 -6.02 -19.44 -27.62
N ALA A 582 -6.87 -18.64 -26.97
CA ALA A 582 -7.64 -19.08 -25.80
C ALA A 582 -8.52 -20.31 -26.13
N ARG A 583 -9.18 -20.32 -27.30
CA ARG A 583 -10.01 -21.46 -27.76
C ARG A 583 -9.20 -22.69 -28.16
N SER A 584 -7.96 -22.51 -28.63
CA SER A 584 -7.14 -23.61 -29.13
C SER A 584 -6.55 -24.51 -28.03
N ALA A 585 -6.49 -24.03 -26.78
CA ALA A 585 -5.80 -24.70 -25.67
C ALA A 585 -4.34 -25.13 -26.00
N SER A 586 -3.68 -24.44 -26.95
CA SER A 586 -2.33 -24.78 -27.43
C SER A 586 -1.25 -24.69 -26.36
N GLY A 587 -1.50 -23.93 -25.28
CA GLY A 587 -0.54 -23.58 -24.24
C GLY A 587 0.59 -22.65 -24.74
N ALA A 588 0.41 -22.05 -25.92
CA ALA A 588 1.34 -21.07 -26.47
C ALA A 588 1.17 -19.71 -25.76
N SER A 589 2.30 -19.02 -25.56
CA SER A 589 2.31 -17.69 -24.95
C SER A 589 1.94 -16.59 -25.94
N LEU A 590 1.24 -15.55 -25.49
CA LEU A 590 0.96 -14.34 -26.26
C LEU A 590 1.89 -13.20 -25.83
N HIS A 591 2.43 -12.45 -26.80
CA HIS A 591 3.30 -11.31 -26.53
C HIS A 591 2.82 -10.11 -27.33
N LEU A 592 2.70 -8.95 -26.69
CA LEU A 592 2.39 -7.67 -27.31
C LEU A 592 3.63 -6.79 -27.27
N VAL A 593 4.12 -6.37 -28.43
CA VAL A 593 5.21 -5.42 -28.58
C VAL A 593 4.65 -4.15 -29.20
N THR A 594 4.67 -3.04 -28.49
CA THR A 594 4.15 -1.76 -28.97
C THR A 594 5.28 -0.75 -29.15
N ILE A 595 5.08 0.23 -30.04
CA ILE A 595 6.02 1.35 -30.23
C ILE A 595 5.31 2.65 -29.82
N GLY A 596 5.71 3.21 -28.67
CA GLY A 596 5.18 4.47 -28.15
C GLY A 596 3.80 4.38 -27.47
N ALA A 597 3.43 3.24 -26.88
CA ALA A 597 2.15 3.09 -26.19
C ALA A 597 2.09 3.74 -24.80
N GLN A 598 3.23 3.97 -24.16
CA GLN A 598 3.30 4.47 -22.78
C GLN A 598 4.15 5.73 -22.68
N GLY A 599 3.74 6.66 -21.82
CA GLY A 599 4.49 7.88 -21.50
C GLY A 599 5.60 7.62 -20.48
N ALA A 600 6.34 6.51 -20.62
CA ALA A 600 7.49 6.21 -19.76
C ALA A 600 8.58 7.27 -20.03
N GLY A 601 8.66 8.30 -19.18
CA GLY A 601 9.53 9.47 -19.37
C GLY A 601 8.74 10.73 -19.76
N ALA A 602 9.27 11.54 -20.68
CA ALA A 602 8.68 12.82 -21.12
C ALA A 602 7.88 12.73 -22.44
N ALA A 603 7.71 11.53 -23.01
CA ALA A 603 7.06 11.34 -24.30
C ALA A 603 5.54 11.20 -24.18
N VAL A 604 4.79 11.83 -25.10
CA VAL A 604 3.33 11.69 -25.19
C VAL A 604 3.00 10.31 -25.81
N PRO A 605 2.11 9.50 -25.20
CA PRO A 605 1.70 8.22 -25.78
C PRO A 605 1.02 8.38 -27.14
N ARG A 606 1.28 7.48 -28.09
CA ARG A 606 0.55 7.40 -29.35
C ARG A 606 -0.80 6.70 -29.12
N PRO A 607 -1.94 7.28 -29.56
CA PRO A 607 -3.28 6.76 -29.23
C PRO A 607 -3.50 5.29 -29.59
N GLY A 608 -2.99 4.83 -30.73
CA GLY A 608 -3.20 3.46 -31.19
C GLY A 608 -2.48 2.39 -30.38
N PRO A 609 -1.14 2.46 -30.32
CA PRO A 609 -0.38 1.62 -29.41
C PRO A 609 -0.90 1.68 -27.96
N ALA A 610 -1.35 2.84 -27.48
CA ALA A 610 -1.96 2.98 -26.15
C ALA A 610 -3.29 2.21 -26.00
N ALA A 611 -4.14 2.21 -27.02
CA ALA A 611 -5.38 1.42 -27.02
C ALA A 611 -5.08 -0.09 -26.99
N ILE A 612 -4.06 -0.56 -27.72
CA ILE A 612 -3.59 -1.96 -27.66
C ILE A 612 -3.06 -2.31 -26.28
N TRP A 613 -2.35 -1.39 -25.63
CA TRP A 613 -1.89 -1.58 -24.26
C TRP A 613 -3.05 -1.71 -23.26
N GLY A 614 -4.12 -0.92 -23.45
CA GLY A 614 -5.37 -1.06 -22.70
C GLY A 614 -6.03 -2.43 -22.91
N LEU A 615 -6.18 -2.86 -24.18
CA LEU A 615 -6.75 -4.16 -24.52
C LEU A 615 -5.90 -5.32 -23.96
N GLY A 616 -4.58 -5.25 -24.09
CA GLY A 616 -3.66 -6.24 -23.52
C GLY A 616 -3.78 -6.34 -22.01
N SER A 617 -4.07 -5.23 -21.32
CA SER A 617 -4.32 -5.24 -19.87
C SER A 617 -5.58 -6.02 -19.50
N ALA A 618 -6.65 -5.94 -20.32
CA ALA A 618 -7.86 -6.74 -20.14
C ALA A 618 -7.61 -8.23 -20.45
N ILE A 619 -6.94 -8.53 -21.57
CA ILE A 619 -6.57 -9.91 -21.94
C ILE A 619 -5.73 -10.57 -20.84
N ALA A 620 -4.75 -9.86 -20.27
CA ALA A 620 -3.91 -10.40 -19.19
C ALA A 620 -4.72 -10.75 -17.93
N ALA A 621 -5.79 -10.01 -17.65
CA ALA A 621 -6.65 -10.24 -16.49
C ALA A 621 -7.66 -11.37 -16.73
N GLU A 622 -8.24 -11.44 -17.93
CA GLU A 622 -9.25 -12.44 -18.31
C GLU A 622 -8.65 -13.81 -18.67
N HIS A 623 -7.47 -13.80 -19.31
CA HIS A 623 -6.81 -14.99 -19.86
C HIS A 623 -5.36 -15.14 -19.36
N PRO A 624 -5.14 -15.32 -18.03
CA PRO A 624 -3.80 -15.47 -17.46
C PRO A 624 -3.05 -16.70 -18.01
N GLU A 625 -3.76 -17.71 -18.50
CA GLU A 625 -3.20 -18.91 -19.15
C GLU A 625 -2.41 -18.59 -20.43
N LEU A 626 -2.67 -17.45 -21.07
CA LEU A 626 -1.92 -17.01 -22.26
C LEU A 626 -0.53 -16.45 -21.92
N ALA A 627 -0.20 -16.32 -20.63
CA ALA A 627 1.07 -15.80 -20.14
C ALA A 627 1.49 -14.49 -20.85
N LEU A 628 0.53 -13.56 -20.99
CA LEU A 628 0.68 -12.36 -21.80
C LEU A 628 1.84 -11.48 -21.30
N ARG A 629 2.81 -11.21 -22.19
CA ARG A 629 3.87 -10.22 -21.96
C ARG A 629 3.65 -8.98 -22.80
N MET A 630 3.84 -7.80 -22.21
CA MET A 630 3.65 -6.51 -22.85
C MET A 630 4.94 -5.70 -22.81
N ILE A 631 5.45 -5.35 -23.98
CA ILE A 631 6.76 -4.70 -24.21
C ILE A 631 6.53 -3.40 -24.97
N ASP A 632 6.78 -2.25 -24.36
CA ASP A 632 6.66 -0.97 -25.05
C ASP A 632 8.02 -0.37 -25.43
N LEU A 633 8.17 0.04 -26.68
CA LEU A 633 9.41 0.58 -27.22
C LEU A 633 9.35 2.10 -27.37
N ASP A 634 10.52 2.70 -27.50
CA ASP A 634 10.69 4.14 -27.73
C ASP A 634 9.96 4.57 -29.02
N PRO A 635 9.21 5.70 -29.04
CA PRO A 635 8.50 6.17 -30.24
C PRO A 635 9.35 6.25 -31.52
N ASP A 636 10.64 6.53 -31.39
CA ASP A 636 11.57 6.67 -32.53
C ASP A 636 12.23 5.34 -32.93
N ALA A 637 12.15 4.33 -32.06
CA ALA A 637 12.58 2.95 -32.26
C ALA A 637 13.98 2.74 -32.87
N SER A 638 14.85 3.77 -32.86
CA SER A 638 16.16 3.74 -33.54
C SER A 638 17.23 2.97 -32.78
N ASP A 639 17.07 2.84 -31.46
CA ASP A 639 18.15 2.42 -30.55
C ASP A 639 17.90 1.05 -29.88
N VAL A 640 16.83 0.34 -30.24
CA VAL A 640 16.47 -0.94 -29.60
C VAL A 640 17.03 -2.11 -30.39
N ASP A 641 17.89 -2.90 -29.75
CA ASP A 641 18.47 -4.12 -30.30
C ASP A 641 17.44 -5.26 -30.37
N ALA A 642 17.17 -5.78 -31.58
CA ALA A 642 16.26 -6.89 -31.82
C ALA A 642 16.63 -8.16 -31.02
N ARG A 643 17.91 -8.34 -30.65
CA ARG A 643 18.36 -9.42 -29.76
C ARG A 643 17.74 -9.32 -28.37
N GLN A 644 17.60 -8.10 -27.85
CA GLN A 644 17.01 -7.90 -26.52
C GLN A 644 15.52 -8.25 -26.53
N ILE A 645 14.81 -7.89 -27.60
CA ILE A 645 13.40 -8.24 -27.79
C ILE A 645 13.24 -9.75 -27.91
N ALA A 646 14.04 -10.40 -28.76
CA ALA A 646 14.04 -11.86 -28.89
C ALA A 646 14.34 -12.54 -27.54
N GLY A 647 15.32 -12.05 -26.78
CA GLY A 647 15.63 -12.54 -25.44
C GLY A 647 14.45 -12.46 -24.46
N GLU A 648 13.67 -11.37 -24.48
CA GLU A 648 12.49 -11.24 -23.63
C GLU A 648 11.33 -12.15 -24.04
N LEU A 649 11.08 -12.31 -25.34
CA LEU A 649 10.05 -13.24 -25.84
C LEU A 649 10.34 -14.67 -25.35
N LEU A 650 11.61 -15.03 -25.21
CA LEU A 650 12.08 -16.35 -24.80
C LEU A 650 12.19 -16.57 -23.29
N ARG A 651 11.98 -15.53 -22.47
CA ARG A 651 12.25 -15.54 -21.03
C ARG A 651 11.31 -16.44 -20.20
N GLY A 652 10.28 -17.03 -20.83
CA GLY A 652 9.29 -17.88 -20.17
C GLY A 652 8.46 -17.14 -19.12
N GLN A 653 7.91 -17.87 -18.13
CA GLN A 653 7.12 -17.29 -17.03
C GLN A 653 7.99 -16.58 -15.95
N GLY A 654 9.32 -16.60 -16.08
CA GLY A 654 10.21 -15.81 -15.24
C GLY A 654 10.39 -14.39 -15.79
N GLY A 655 9.99 -13.36 -15.06
CA GLY A 655 10.26 -11.96 -15.39
C GLY A 655 9.03 -11.05 -15.35
N ALA A 656 9.24 -9.76 -15.62
CA ALA A 656 8.18 -8.76 -15.61
C ALA A 656 7.21 -8.95 -16.79
N ALA A 657 5.91 -9.06 -16.50
CA ALA A 657 4.86 -9.18 -17.52
C ALA A 657 4.63 -7.88 -18.31
N ARG A 658 5.04 -6.73 -17.76
CA ARG A 658 4.94 -5.41 -18.39
C ARG A 658 6.28 -4.71 -18.27
N LEU A 659 6.74 -4.13 -19.37
CA LEU A 659 8.03 -3.45 -19.43
C LEU A 659 8.04 -2.41 -20.54
N ALA A 660 8.99 -1.48 -20.45
CA ALA A 660 9.24 -0.47 -21.47
C ALA A 660 10.74 -0.27 -21.70
N TRP A 661 11.13 0.03 -22.93
CA TRP A 661 12.49 0.43 -23.29
C TRP A 661 12.54 1.90 -23.67
N ARG A 662 13.41 2.67 -23.01
CA ARG A 662 13.59 4.11 -23.25
C ARG A 662 15.07 4.46 -23.20
N ALA A 663 15.60 5.09 -24.26
CA ALA A 663 17.01 5.48 -24.36
C ALA A 663 17.98 4.35 -23.92
N GLY A 664 17.73 3.12 -24.39
CA GLY A 664 18.54 1.93 -24.03
C GLY A 664 18.32 1.35 -22.62
N LEU A 665 17.49 1.97 -21.78
CA LEU A 665 17.17 1.48 -20.44
C LEU A 665 15.92 0.60 -20.46
N ARG A 666 16.02 -0.55 -19.78
CA ARG A 666 14.91 -1.47 -19.49
C ARG A 666 14.16 -0.99 -18.24
N LEU A 667 12.89 -0.65 -18.39
CA LEU A 667 12.03 -0.09 -17.35
C LEU A 667 10.88 -1.04 -17.03
N VAL A 668 10.46 -1.07 -15.77
CA VAL A 668 9.24 -1.78 -15.33
C VAL A 668 8.28 -0.83 -14.62
N PRO A 669 6.96 -1.00 -14.80
CA PRO A 669 5.98 -0.15 -14.15
C PRO A 669 5.86 -0.52 -12.67
N ARG A 670 5.81 0.50 -11.81
CA ARG A 670 5.49 0.39 -10.39
C ARG A 670 4.36 1.36 -10.07
N LEU A 671 3.31 0.83 -9.46
CA LEU A 671 2.27 1.67 -8.89
C LEU A 671 2.86 2.36 -7.65
N ARG A 672 2.76 3.68 -7.59
CA ARG A 672 3.23 4.47 -6.45
C ARG A 672 2.15 5.42 -5.99
N ARG A 673 2.07 5.63 -4.68
CA ARG A 673 1.24 6.69 -4.10
C ARG A 673 1.80 8.03 -4.58
N ARG A 674 0.93 8.84 -5.19
CA ARG A 674 1.26 10.21 -5.57
C ARG A 674 1.27 11.04 -4.29
N LEU A 675 2.36 11.74 -4.00
CA LEU A 675 2.36 12.69 -2.90
C LEU A 675 1.33 13.78 -3.23
N PRO A 676 0.26 13.96 -2.43
CA PRO A 676 -0.68 15.03 -2.69
C PRO A 676 0.09 16.35 -2.66
N LEU A 677 0.09 17.06 -3.78
CA LEU A 677 0.44 18.46 -3.79
C LEU A 677 -0.77 19.17 -3.17
N PRO A 678 -0.65 19.82 -1.99
CA PRO A 678 -1.78 20.52 -1.39
C PRO A 678 -2.24 21.58 -2.39
N ALA A 679 -3.44 21.39 -2.93
CA ALA A 679 -3.97 22.22 -4.02
C ALA A 679 -4.30 23.67 -3.59
N SER A 680 -4.17 24.00 -2.30
CA SER A 680 -4.62 25.25 -1.68
C SER A 680 -3.51 26.24 -1.30
N ALA A 681 -2.22 25.88 -1.40
CA ALA A 681 -1.12 26.78 -1.04
C ALA A 681 -0.09 26.91 -2.18
N PRO A 682 0.05 28.09 -2.83
CA PRO A 682 1.02 28.28 -3.91
C PRO A 682 2.47 28.15 -3.42
N LEU A 683 2.69 28.42 -2.13
CA LEU A 683 3.97 28.26 -1.46
C LEU A 683 3.91 27.07 -0.51
N ARG A 684 4.92 26.23 -0.59
CA ARG A 684 4.99 24.97 0.15
C ARG A 684 6.42 24.66 0.56
N LYS A 685 6.56 23.85 1.60
CA LYS A 685 7.83 23.27 2.04
C LYS A 685 7.67 21.77 2.24
N LEU A 686 8.73 21.03 1.97
CA LEU A 686 8.81 19.60 2.22
C LEU A 686 9.13 19.39 3.70
N VAL A 687 8.42 18.47 4.33
CA VAL A 687 8.63 18.08 5.73
C VAL A 687 8.75 16.58 5.87
N ALA A 688 9.51 16.17 6.88
CA ALA A 688 9.57 14.78 7.31
C ALA A 688 8.23 14.33 7.90
N GLY A 689 7.88 13.07 7.65
CA GLY A 689 6.74 12.42 8.31
C GLY A 689 7.05 12.06 9.77
N ARG A 690 6.00 11.81 10.57
CA ARG A 690 6.16 11.54 12.01
C ARG A 690 6.72 10.14 12.30
N ALA A 691 6.52 9.15 11.42
CA ALA A 691 6.98 7.79 11.66
C ALA A 691 8.47 7.55 11.34
N GLY A 692 9.18 8.57 10.83
CA GLY A 692 10.58 8.43 10.40
C GLY A 692 10.74 7.52 9.18
N THR A 693 9.76 7.53 8.28
CA THR A 693 9.82 6.79 7.00
C THR A 693 9.83 7.76 5.83
N LEU A 694 10.45 7.33 4.72
CA LEU A 694 10.47 8.13 3.50
C LEU A 694 9.12 8.12 2.77
N GLU A 695 8.21 7.20 3.11
CA GLU A 695 6.84 7.17 2.58
C GLU A 695 5.96 8.30 3.12
N GLU A 696 6.27 8.83 4.31
CA GLU A 696 5.48 9.88 4.96
C GLU A 696 6.01 11.30 4.71
N LEU A 697 6.94 11.47 3.77
CA LEU A 697 7.35 12.80 3.31
C LEU A 697 6.12 13.56 2.80
N GLY A 698 5.90 14.76 3.33
CA GLY A 698 4.70 15.54 3.06
C GLY A 698 5.02 16.97 2.65
N TRP A 699 4.09 17.58 1.93
CA TRP A 699 4.11 19.01 1.66
C TRP A 699 3.27 19.74 2.71
N GLN A 700 3.84 20.80 3.28
CA GLN A 700 3.10 21.74 4.14
C GLN A 700 2.99 23.10 3.46
N PRO A 701 1.86 23.83 3.64
CA PRO A 701 1.78 25.24 3.28
C PRO A 701 2.92 26.04 3.91
N LEU A 702 3.53 26.92 3.13
CA LEU A 702 4.54 27.85 3.60
C LEU A 702 3.92 29.25 3.71
N ALA A 703 3.96 29.82 4.91
CA ALA A 703 3.57 31.21 5.13
C ALA A 703 4.63 32.15 4.50
N LEU A 704 4.18 33.13 3.72
CA LEU A 704 5.07 34.09 3.07
C LEU A 704 5.50 35.19 4.05
N THR A 705 6.77 35.18 4.48
CA THR A 705 7.34 36.22 5.34
C THR A 705 8.29 37.11 4.54
N PRO A 706 8.15 38.45 4.53
CA PRO A 706 9.10 39.38 3.89
C PRO A 706 10.56 39.10 4.30
N PRO A 707 11.55 39.25 3.39
CA PRO A 707 12.95 39.13 3.78
C PRO A 707 13.30 40.20 4.82
N ALA A 708 14.01 39.81 5.89
CA ALA A 708 14.48 40.73 6.91
C ALA A 708 15.64 41.61 6.39
N ALA A 709 16.09 42.58 7.19
CA ALA A 709 17.28 43.37 6.86
C ALA A 709 18.50 42.45 6.64
N GLY A 710 19.22 42.65 5.53
CA GLY A 710 20.36 41.83 5.13
C GLY A 710 19.99 40.49 4.47
N GLU A 711 18.71 40.19 4.26
CA GLU A 711 18.24 38.95 3.63
C GLU A 711 17.75 39.17 2.19
N VAL A 712 17.73 38.09 1.42
CA VAL A 712 17.07 38.00 0.12
C VAL A 712 16.06 36.87 0.15
N ARG A 713 14.92 37.06 -0.51
CA ARG A 713 13.99 35.97 -0.81
C ARG A 713 14.33 35.38 -2.16
N LEU A 714 14.48 34.07 -2.21
CA LEU A 714 14.71 33.31 -3.42
C LEU A 714 13.48 32.50 -3.77
N ARG A 715 13.10 32.52 -5.04
CA ARG A 715 12.30 31.46 -5.65
C ARG A 715 13.20 30.30 -5.98
N VAL A 716 12.99 29.18 -5.32
CA VAL A 716 13.80 27.98 -5.50
C VAL A 716 13.44 27.35 -6.84
N LEU A 717 14.44 27.19 -7.71
CA LEU A 717 14.29 26.49 -8.99
C LEU A 717 14.80 25.06 -8.90
N ALA A 718 15.90 24.86 -8.18
CA ALA A 718 16.49 23.56 -7.90
C ALA A 718 17.14 23.56 -6.51
N ALA A 719 17.05 22.44 -5.80
CA ALA A 719 17.65 22.26 -4.48
C ALA A 719 18.51 20.99 -4.43
N GLY A 720 19.71 21.12 -3.90
CA GLY A 720 20.61 19.99 -3.72
C GLY A 720 20.19 19.15 -2.52
N LEU A 721 20.03 17.84 -2.72
CA LEU A 721 19.72 16.90 -1.64
C LEU A 721 21.01 16.48 -0.94
N ASN A 722 21.00 16.46 0.39
CA ASN A 722 22.16 16.10 1.23
C ASN A 722 21.81 14.95 2.18
N PHE A 723 22.80 14.19 2.63
CA PHE A 723 22.57 13.03 3.50
C PHE A 723 21.89 13.40 4.83
N ARG A 724 22.13 14.63 5.32
CA ARG A 724 21.41 15.21 6.46
C ARG A 724 19.90 15.20 6.25
N ASP A 725 19.41 15.55 5.05
CA ASP A 725 17.98 15.61 4.75
C ASP A 725 17.34 14.22 4.86
N VAL A 726 18.07 13.18 4.46
CA VAL A 726 17.64 11.77 4.61
C VAL A 726 17.58 11.36 6.07
N LEU A 727 18.59 11.71 6.87
CA LEU A 727 18.60 11.41 8.31
C LEU A 727 17.46 12.12 9.05
N MET A 728 17.13 13.36 8.67
CA MET A 728 15.98 14.09 9.20
C MET A 728 14.66 13.39 8.81
N ALA A 729 14.51 13.04 7.52
CA ALA A 729 13.32 12.35 7.03
C ALA A 729 13.07 11.00 7.71
N LEU A 730 14.15 10.29 8.08
CA LEU A 730 14.11 9.02 8.78
C LEU A 730 13.99 9.15 10.31
N GLY A 731 13.90 10.37 10.86
CA GLY A 731 13.84 10.60 12.30
C GLY A 731 15.12 10.20 13.05
N MET A 732 16.25 10.07 12.36
CA MET A 732 17.53 9.59 12.91
C MET A 732 18.39 10.69 13.51
N ILE A 733 18.05 11.95 13.26
CA ILE A 733 18.61 13.12 13.94
C ILE A 733 17.45 14.01 14.41
N PRO A 734 17.53 14.61 15.61
CA PRO A 734 16.43 15.38 16.16
C PRO A 734 16.11 16.59 15.28
N ASP A 735 14.82 16.90 15.12
CA ASP A 735 14.32 18.04 14.33
C ASP A 735 14.52 19.37 15.06
N GLN A 736 15.76 19.67 15.46
CA GLN A 736 16.09 20.88 16.22
C GLN A 736 16.05 22.15 15.36
N LEU A 737 16.06 22.01 14.03
CA LEU A 737 16.14 23.12 13.09
C LEU A 737 14.82 23.40 12.38
N GLY A 738 13.86 22.46 12.34
CA GLY A 738 12.51 22.68 11.81
C GLY A 738 12.42 22.87 10.29
N PHE A 739 13.48 22.56 9.54
CA PHE A 739 13.54 22.72 8.08
C PHE A 739 14.41 21.67 7.38
N MET A 740 14.07 21.35 6.13
CA MET A 740 14.84 20.49 5.24
C MET A 740 15.47 21.27 4.08
N GLY A 741 16.61 20.81 3.59
CA GLY A 741 17.39 21.49 2.57
C GLY A 741 18.48 22.37 3.16
N ALA A 742 19.63 22.37 2.49
CA ALA A 742 20.81 23.11 2.90
C ALA A 742 21.35 24.03 1.79
N GLU A 743 21.00 23.79 0.53
CA GLU A 743 21.50 24.53 -0.62
C GLU A 743 20.44 24.60 -1.71
N CYS A 744 20.51 25.65 -2.54
CA CYS A 744 19.72 25.74 -3.76
C CYS A 744 20.34 26.65 -4.79
N ALA A 745 19.71 26.64 -5.97
CA ALA A 745 19.82 27.68 -6.97
C ALA A 745 18.42 28.17 -7.35
N GLY A 746 18.31 29.48 -7.56
CA GLY A 746 17.03 30.15 -7.70
C GLY A 746 17.17 31.57 -8.25
N VAL A 747 16.05 32.29 -8.23
CA VAL A 747 15.98 33.68 -8.67
C VAL A 747 15.58 34.55 -7.48
N VAL A 748 16.24 35.68 -7.29
CA VAL A 748 15.88 36.67 -6.27
C VAL A 748 14.49 37.24 -6.60
N GLU A 749 13.53 37.12 -5.68
CA GLU A 749 12.20 37.72 -5.81
C GLU A 749 12.08 39.05 -5.08
N ALA A 750 12.72 39.14 -3.91
CA ALA A 750 12.68 40.33 -3.07
C ALA A 750 14.00 40.46 -2.29
N VAL A 751 14.34 41.70 -1.94
CA VAL A 751 15.54 42.08 -1.19
C VAL A 751 15.11 42.82 0.06
N GLY A 752 15.69 42.47 1.20
CA GLY A 752 15.49 43.17 2.46
C GLY A 752 16.37 44.42 2.56
N GLU A 753 16.10 45.24 3.58
CA GLU A 753 16.83 46.48 3.84
C GLU A 753 18.34 46.22 4.00
N GLY A 754 19.18 47.08 3.43
CA GLY A 754 20.65 46.97 3.55
C GLY A 754 21.33 46.04 2.53
N VAL A 755 20.57 45.36 1.66
CA VAL A 755 21.12 44.58 0.54
C VAL A 755 21.18 45.45 -0.72
N ASN A 756 22.38 45.81 -1.17
CA ASN A 756 22.59 46.74 -2.28
C ASN A 756 23.19 46.10 -3.54
N ASP A 757 23.68 44.87 -3.43
CA ASP A 757 24.51 44.20 -4.42
C ASP A 757 23.78 43.07 -5.17
N LEU A 758 22.56 42.75 -4.76
CA LEU A 758 21.63 41.80 -5.41
C LEU A 758 20.32 42.51 -5.74
N SER A 759 19.68 42.12 -6.84
CA SER A 759 18.41 42.70 -7.29
C SER A 759 17.38 41.63 -7.67
N PRO A 760 16.07 41.91 -7.56
CA PRO A 760 15.04 40.98 -8.06
C PRO A 760 15.30 40.62 -9.52
N GLY A 761 15.20 39.33 -9.85
CA GLY A 761 15.54 38.79 -11.17
C GLY A 761 16.95 38.20 -11.28
N ASP A 762 17.86 38.50 -10.34
CA ASP A 762 19.19 37.90 -10.33
C ASP A 762 19.11 36.38 -10.11
N THR A 763 19.81 35.61 -10.94
CA THR A 763 19.96 34.16 -10.75
C THR A 763 21.13 33.91 -9.79
N VAL A 764 20.85 33.21 -8.69
CA VAL A 764 21.80 32.98 -7.60
C VAL A 764 21.83 31.53 -7.17
N PHE A 765 22.92 31.13 -6.53
CA PHE A 765 23.07 29.84 -5.88
C PHE A 765 23.85 29.99 -4.56
N GLY A 766 23.69 29.06 -3.64
CA GLY A 766 24.42 29.10 -2.38
C GLY A 766 23.83 28.23 -1.29
N LEU A 767 24.23 28.52 -0.05
CA LEU A 767 23.67 27.87 1.13
C LEU A 767 22.30 28.48 1.43
N ALA A 768 21.31 27.62 1.54
CA ALA A 768 19.93 28.01 1.75
C ALA A 768 19.26 27.03 2.72
N PRO A 769 19.40 27.26 4.03
CA PRO A 769 18.72 26.47 5.04
C PRO A 769 17.21 26.55 4.83
N GLY A 770 16.54 25.41 4.61
CA GLY A 770 15.11 25.36 4.32
C GLY A 770 14.77 25.38 2.83
N SER A 771 15.75 25.13 1.96
CA SER A 771 15.58 25.20 0.51
C SER A 771 14.72 24.12 -0.13
N LEU A 772 14.30 23.06 0.59
CA LEU A 772 13.29 22.14 0.08
C LEU A 772 11.88 22.76 0.18
N ALA A 773 11.71 23.90 -0.48
CA ALA A 773 10.51 24.74 -0.44
C ALA A 773 10.34 25.50 -1.76
N SER A 774 9.17 26.10 -2.00
CA SER A 774 8.91 26.95 -3.18
C SER A 774 9.74 28.24 -3.13
N VAL A 775 9.85 28.83 -1.94
CA VAL A 775 10.62 30.05 -1.68
C VAL A 775 11.38 29.89 -0.37
N VAL A 776 12.48 30.63 -0.22
CA VAL A 776 13.28 30.65 1.01
C VAL A 776 13.88 32.05 1.21
N ASN A 777 13.83 32.56 2.44
CA ASN A 777 14.59 33.76 2.82
C ASN A 777 15.95 33.31 3.34
N VAL A 778 17.01 33.96 2.86
CA VAL A 778 18.40 33.63 3.24
C VAL A 778 19.21 34.92 3.41
N PRO A 779 20.23 34.94 4.29
CA PRO A 779 21.17 36.05 4.34
C PRO A 779 21.82 36.31 2.98
N ALA A 780 21.93 37.56 2.55
CA ALA A 780 22.53 37.92 1.25
C ALA A 780 24.00 37.46 1.12
N GLY A 781 24.70 37.30 2.25
CA GLY A 781 26.05 36.74 2.31
C GLY A 781 26.13 35.22 2.11
N PHE A 782 25.01 34.51 2.00
CA PHE A 782 25.01 33.05 1.81
C PHE A 782 24.92 32.62 0.35
N VAL A 783 24.74 33.58 -0.56
CA VAL A 783 24.51 33.34 -1.99
C VAL A 783 25.42 34.18 -2.87
N ALA A 784 25.67 33.69 -4.07
CA ALA A 784 26.41 34.37 -5.12
C ALA A 784 25.66 34.28 -6.45
N ARG A 785 25.90 35.23 -7.36
CA ARG A 785 25.32 35.18 -8.72
C ARG A 785 25.84 33.96 -9.47
N TRP A 786 24.95 33.24 -10.14
CA TRP A 786 25.32 32.11 -10.99
C TRP A 786 25.60 32.60 -12.42
N PRO A 787 26.80 32.37 -12.99
CA PRO A 787 27.07 32.66 -14.39
C PRO A 787 26.50 31.58 -15.31
N ASP A 788 25.59 31.94 -16.22
CA ASP A 788 24.92 30.98 -17.12
C ASP A 788 25.88 30.11 -17.96
N ARG A 789 27.08 30.64 -18.25
CA ARG A 789 28.14 29.91 -18.99
C ARG A 789 28.68 28.67 -18.26
N LEU A 790 28.50 28.57 -16.94
CA LEU A 790 29.03 27.47 -16.12
C LEU A 790 28.09 26.25 -16.07
N GLY A 791 26.89 26.35 -16.63
CA GLY A 791 25.97 25.23 -16.73
C GLY A 791 24.56 25.57 -16.25
N THR A 792 23.78 24.52 -15.97
CA THR A 792 22.35 24.66 -15.67
C THR A 792 22.09 25.02 -14.21
N ILE A 793 20.84 25.38 -13.90
CA ILE A 793 20.41 25.66 -12.51
C ILE A 793 20.54 24.43 -11.61
N GLU A 794 20.39 23.23 -12.17
CA GLU A 794 20.59 21.98 -11.45
C GLU A 794 22.07 21.74 -11.15
N THR A 795 22.97 22.09 -12.07
CA THR A 795 24.41 22.12 -11.81
C THR A 795 24.72 23.06 -10.66
N ALA A 796 24.22 24.30 -10.70
CA ALA A 796 24.42 25.31 -9.66
C ALA A 796 23.96 24.81 -8.28
N ALA A 797 22.78 24.19 -8.19
CA ALA A 797 22.22 23.68 -6.94
C ALA A 797 22.99 22.48 -6.35
N SER A 798 23.88 21.84 -7.11
CA SER A 798 24.64 20.66 -6.66
C SER A 798 25.95 20.98 -5.95
N LEU A 799 26.41 22.23 -6.01
CA LEU A 799 27.77 22.63 -5.67
C LEU A 799 27.97 23.12 -4.21
N PRO A 800 27.16 24.04 -3.65
CA PRO A 800 27.51 24.79 -2.45
C PRO A 800 27.91 23.94 -1.24
N ALA A 801 27.03 23.07 -0.76
CA ALA A 801 27.23 22.29 0.45
C ALA A 801 28.39 21.30 0.29
N ALA A 802 28.51 20.66 -0.87
CA ALA A 802 29.56 19.69 -1.14
C ALA A 802 30.96 20.34 -1.15
N PHE A 803 31.13 21.40 -1.94
CA PHE A 803 32.42 22.06 -2.12
C PHE A 803 32.84 22.88 -0.90
N LEU A 804 31.93 23.66 -0.30
CA LEU A 804 32.28 24.47 0.87
C LEU A 804 32.62 23.58 2.08
N THR A 805 31.94 22.44 2.26
CA THR A 805 32.29 21.48 3.32
C THR A 805 33.71 20.95 3.11
N ALA A 806 34.05 20.54 1.88
CA ALA A 806 35.38 20.01 1.58
C ALA A 806 36.49 21.08 1.66
N MET A 807 36.22 22.32 1.21
CA MET A 807 37.15 23.45 1.34
C MET A 807 37.44 23.75 2.81
N LEU A 808 36.39 23.89 3.63
CA LEU A 808 36.54 24.15 5.06
C LEU A 808 37.33 23.04 5.76
N GLY A 809 36.99 21.78 5.51
CA GLY A 809 37.68 20.65 6.12
C GLY A 809 39.15 20.53 5.70
N LEU A 810 39.42 20.47 4.40
CA LEU A 810 40.75 20.17 3.89
C LEU A 810 41.69 21.37 3.92
N HIS A 811 41.21 22.56 3.56
CA HIS A 811 42.06 23.75 3.49
C HIS A 811 42.14 24.49 4.83
N ASP A 812 41.00 24.81 5.45
CA ASP A 812 41.00 25.68 6.62
C ASP A 812 41.32 24.93 7.93
N ILE A 813 40.74 23.73 8.13
CA ILE A 813 40.89 22.97 9.38
C ILE A 813 42.14 22.08 9.34
N ALA A 814 42.25 21.22 8.33
CA ALA A 814 43.40 20.31 8.21
C ALA A 814 44.66 21.03 7.74
N GLY A 815 44.54 22.07 6.89
CA GLY A 815 45.67 22.75 6.30
C GLY A 815 46.45 21.86 5.33
N LEU A 816 45.75 21.09 4.48
CA LEU A 816 46.32 20.09 3.59
C LEU A 816 47.34 20.71 2.62
N ARG A 817 48.52 20.08 2.52
CA ARG A 817 49.67 20.54 1.70
C ARG A 817 50.09 19.49 0.68
N ALA A 818 50.83 19.94 -0.33
CA ALA A 818 51.45 19.08 -1.31
C ALA A 818 52.35 18.02 -0.63
N GLY A 819 52.27 16.78 -1.12
CA GLY A 819 53.03 15.64 -0.58
C GLY A 819 52.39 14.93 0.62
N GLN A 820 51.34 15.49 1.23
CA GLN A 820 50.58 14.79 2.27
C GLN A 820 49.65 13.73 1.67
N THR A 821 49.32 12.71 2.46
CA THR A 821 48.35 11.66 2.09
C THR A 821 47.02 11.91 2.77
N VAL A 822 45.93 11.91 2.01
CA VAL A 822 44.57 12.03 2.53
C VAL A 822 43.76 10.78 2.24
N LEU A 823 43.05 10.28 3.24
CA LEU A 823 42.03 9.23 3.10
C LEU A 823 40.65 9.86 3.05
N ILE A 824 39.91 9.63 1.96
CA ILE A 824 38.56 10.17 1.74
C ILE A 824 37.55 9.02 1.73
N HIS A 825 36.69 8.97 2.74
CA HIS A 825 35.61 7.99 2.78
C HIS A 825 34.42 8.37 1.90
N ALA A 826 33.74 7.34 1.37
CA ALA A 826 32.58 7.49 0.49
C ALA A 826 32.83 8.48 -0.68
N ALA A 827 34.02 8.42 -1.27
CA ALA A 827 34.54 9.44 -2.20
C ALA A 827 33.68 9.62 -3.47
N ALA A 828 32.85 8.65 -3.82
CA ALA A 828 31.92 8.73 -4.94
C ALA A 828 30.64 9.56 -4.66
N GLY A 829 30.42 10.02 -3.42
CA GLY A 829 29.33 10.93 -3.06
C GLY A 829 29.69 12.41 -3.30
N GLY A 830 28.76 13.33 -3.04
CA GLY A 830 28.95 14.77 -3.32
C GLY A 830 30.17 15.41 -2.64
N VAL A 831 30.27 15.35 -1.30
CA VAL A 831 31.42 15.90 -0.57
C VAL A 831 32.71 15.17 -0.93
N GLY A 832 32.65 13.85 -1.09
CA GLY A 832 33.78 13.03 -1.52
C GLY A 832 34.34 13.47 -2.88
N TRP A 833 33.45 13.73 -3.84
CA TRP A 833 33.81 14.21 -5.19
C TRP A 833 34.52 15.57 -5.15
N ALA A 834 34.02 16.50 -4.33
CA ALA A 834 34.66 17.79 -4.13
C ALA A 834 36.02 17.65 -3.42
N ALA A 835 36.08 16.83 -2.37
CA ALA A 835 37.29 16.58 -1.59
C ALA A 835 38.41 15.94 -2.43
N MET A 836 38.07 15.00 -3.32
CA MET A 836 39.00 14.40 -4.29
C MET A 836 39.69 15.49 -5.13
N GLN A 837 38.91 16.36 -5.77
CA GLN A 837 39.45 17.40 -6.66
C GLN A 837 40.29 18.44 -5.90
N LEU A 838 39.83 18.84 -4.71
CA LEU A 838 40.55 19.80 -3.88
C LEU A 838 41.87 19.23 -3.35
N ALA A 839 41.89 17.97 -2.94
CA ALA A 839 43.11 17.30 -2.50
C ALA A 839 44.13 17.12 -3.62
N LEU A 840 43.68 16.70 -4.81
CA LEU A 840 44.54 16.57 -5.99
C LEU A 840 45.11 17.92 -6.40
N ARG A 841 44.29 18.98 -6.38
CA ARG A 841 44.73 20.35 -6.65
C ARG A 841 45.74 20.87 -5.62
N ALA A 842 45.62 20.45 -4.35
CA ALA A 842 46.60 20.75 -3.31
C ALA A 842 47.91 19.95 -3.45
N GLY A 843 47.99 19.01 -4.40
CA GLY A 843 49.16 18.14 -4.60
C GLY A 843 49.28 17.01 -3.57
N ALA A 844 48.17 16.63 -2.92
CA ALA A 844 48.13 15.53 -1.97
C ALA A 844 47.94 14.18 -2.67
N THR A 845 48.49 13.11 -2.09
CA THR A 845 48.23 11.73 -2.49
C THR A 845 46.88 11.30 -1.95
N VAL A 846 45.95 10.94 -2.83
CA VAL A 846 44.58 10.61 -2.42
C VAL A 846 44.35 9.11 -2.34
N LEU A 847 43.97 8.64 -1.16
CA LEU A 847 43.41 7.32 -0.91
C LEU A 847 41.90 7.46 -0.73
N ALA A 848 41.10 6.57 -1.32
CA ALA A 848 39.65 6.69 -1.30
C ALA A 848 38.95 5.38 -0.89
N THR A 849 37.72 5.47 -0.42
CA THR A 849 36.85 4.28 -0.27
C THR A 849 35.53 4.41 -1.04
N ALA A 850 35.11 3.31 -1.65
CA ALA A 850 33.79 3.19 -2.28
C ALA A 850 33.27 1.74 -2.27
N GLY A 851 31.95 1.59 -2.16
CA GLY A 851 31.31 0.30 -1.91
C GLY A 851 31.07 -0.60 -3.13
N SER A 852 31.06 -0.07 -4.36
CA SER A 852 30.85 -0.88 -5.58
C SER A 852 32.09 -0.89 -6.48
N PRO A 853 32.36 -1.98 -7.23
CA PRO A 853 33.50 -2.06 -8.15
C PRO A 853 33.56 -0.90 -9.17
N GLU A 854 32.42 -0.53 -9.74
CA GLU A 854 32.29 0.50 -10.76
C GLU A 854 32.66 1.88 -10.19
N LYS A 855 32.20 2.18 -8.96
CA LYS A 855 32.56 3.41 -8.26
C LYS A 855 34.06 3.46 -7.96
N ARG A 856 34.68 2.31 -7.64
CA ARG A 856 36.12 2.25 -7.36
C ARG A 856 36.94 2.51 -8.61
N GLU A 857 36.55 1.95 -9.76
CA GLU A 857 37.20 2.21 -11.04
C GLU A 857 37.07 3.67 -11.46
N MET A 858 35.88 4.25 -11.32
CA MET A 858 35.64 5.68 -11.56
C MET A 858 36.55 6.57 -10.69
N LEU A 859 36.72 6.25 -9.41
CA LEU A 859 37.59 7.04 -8.51
C LEU A 859 39.08 6.93 -8.88
N ARG A 860 39.53 5.77 -9.40
CA ARG A 860 40.90 5.64 -9.95
C ARG A 860 41.07 6.51 -11.20
N ALA A 861 40.09 6.51 -12.10
CA ALA A 861 40.10 7.36 -13.28
C ALA A 861 40.13 8.86 -12.93
N LEU A 862 39.53 9.25 -11.80
CA LEU A 862 39.59 10.63 -11.27
C LEU A 862 40.91 10.99 -10.60
N GLY A 863 41.85 10.04 -10.44
CA GLY A 863 43.19 10.30 -9.88
C GLY A 863 43.43 9.80 -8.46
N ALA A 864 42.54 8.98 -7.88
CA ALA A 864 42.85 8.31 -6.61
C ALA A 864 44.02 7.33 -6.79
N ALA A 865 45.06 7.45 -5.95
CA ALA A 865 46.24 6.58 -6.00
C ALA A 865 45.87 5.13 -5.67
N GLN A 866 45.00 4.93 -4.66
CA GLN A 866 44.39 3.64 -4.36
C GLN A 866 42.94 3.82 -3.89
N VAL A 867 42.11 2.81 -4.15
CA VAL A 867 40.69 2.81 -3.76
C VAL A 867 40.32 1.49 -3.10
N PHE A 868 39.81 1.56 -1.88
CA PHE A 868 39.42 0.43 -1.04
C PHE A 868 37.90 0.27 -0.95
N ASP A 869 37.44 -0.87 -0.42
CA ASP A 869 36.02 -1.12 -0.16
C ASP A 869 35.54 -0.36 1.08
N SER A 870 34.51 0.48 0.94
CA SER A 870 33.93 1.23 2.06
C SER A 870 33.01 0.39 2.96
N ARG A 871 32.75 -0.88 2.62
CA ARG A 871 31.91 -1.81 3.40
C ARG A 871 32.73 -2.85 4.17
N SER A 872 34.05 -2.81 4.07
CA SER A 872 34.97 -3.72 4.76
C SER A 872 35.90 -2.91 5.65
N LEU A 873 36.27 -3.43 6.81
CA LEU A 873 37.28 -2.81 7.68
C LEU A 873 38.71 -2.98 7.13
N ALA A 874 38.89 -3.82 6.10
CA ALA A 874 40.20 -4.10 5.49
C ALA A 874 40.88 -2.88 4.85
N PHE A 875 40.16 -1.77 4.62
CA PHE A 875 40.78 -0.54 4.13
C PHE A 875 41.85 -0.02 5.10
N ALA A 876 41.73 -0.25 6.41
CA ALA A 876 42.68 0.28 7.39
C ALA A 876 44.08 -0.31 7.20
N GLU A 877 44.16 -1.62 7.03
CA GLU A 877 45.41 -2.31 6.71
C GLU A 877 45.93 -1.88 5.33
N GLY A 878 45.04 -1.77 4.33
CA GLY A 878 45.39 -1.30 2.99
C GLY A 878 45.99 0.11 2.97
N VAL A 879 45.42 1.04 3.74
CA VAL A 879 45.94 2.41 3.89
C VAL A 879 47.31 2.42 4.55
N ARG A 880 47.50 1.62 5.60
CA ARG A 880 48.82 1.47 6.24
C ARG A 880 49.84 0.89 5.26
N ALA A 881 49.50 -0.15 4.52
CA ALA A 881 50.40 -0.72 3.51
C ALA A 881 50.77 0.31 2.43
N ALA A 882 49.79 1.07 1.93
CA ALA A 882 49.99 2.12 0.93
C ALA A 882 50.87 3.29 1.42
N THR A 883 50.99 3.47 2.73
CA THR A 883 51.75 4.55 3.38
C THR A 883 53.00 4.06 4.09
N GLY A 884 53.48 2.85 3.80
CA GLY A 884 54.68 2.28 4.44
C GLY A 884 54.54 2.04 5.95
N GLY A 885 53.31 1.79 6.40
CA GLY A 885 52.95 1.57 7.80
C GLY A 885 52.59 2.83 8.59
N ARG A 886 52.80 4.02 8.02
CA ARG A 886 52.64 5.31 8.71
C ARG A 886 51.19 5.71 8.96
N GLY A 887 50.29 5.42 8.03
CA GLY A 887 48.92 5.94 8.00
C GLY A 887 48.79 7.26 7.21
N ALA A 888 47.56 7.70 6.98
CA ALA A 888 47.25 8.94 6.25
C ALA A 888 47.42 10.19 7.14
N ASP A 889 47.93 11.29 6.58
CA ASP A 889 48.07 12.58 7.28
C ASP A 889 46.72 13.19 7.64
N VAL A 890 45.74 13.04 6.74
CA VAL A 890 44.38 13.54 6.92
C VAL A 890 43.39 12.43 6.63
N VAL A 891 42.40 12.25 7.49
CA VAL A 891 41.26 11.35 7.25
C VAL A 891 39.99 12.19 7.22
N LEU A 892 39.29 12.19 6.09
CA LEU A 892 37.95 12.78 5.96
C LEU A 892 36.91 11.67 6.14
N ASN A 893 36.39 11.54 7.37
CA ASN A 893 35.47 10.49 7.75
C ASN A 893 34.00 10.89 7.55
N SER A 894 33.21 9.93 7.08
CA SER A 894 31.75 10.00 7.01
C SER A 894 31.09 8.65 7.35
N LEU A 895 31.85 7.68 7.85
CA LEU A 895 31.39 6.34 8.22
C LEU A 895 31.09 6.28 9.73
N ALA A 896 30.28 5.31 10.15
CA ALA A 896 29.82 5.17 11.54
C ALA A 896 30.21 3.81 12.16
N GLY A 897 30.05 3.66 13.47
CA GLY A 897 30.32 2.42 14.21
C GLY A 897 31.80 2.00 14.16
N ASP A 898 32.04 0.71 13.95
CA ASP A 898 33.39 0.12 13.92
C ASP A 898 34.29 0.71 12.82
N PHE A 899 33.70 1.30 11.78
CA PHE A 899 34.45 2.00 10.73
C PHE A 899 35.18 3.23 11.26
N ILE A 900 34.68 3.88 12.33
CA ILE A 900 35.39 5.00 12.97
C ILE A 900 36.70 4.48 13.59
N ALA A 901 36.66 3.34 14.30
CA ALA A 901 37.84 2.74 14.89
C ALA A 901 38.91 2.40 13.83
N ALA A 902 38.49 1.73 12.75
CA ALA A 902 39.37 1.39 11.63
C ALA A 902 39.93 2.65 10.93
N SER A 903 39.14 3.72 10.83
CA SER A 903 39.59 5.00 10.27
C SER A 903 40.63 5.68 11.17
N VAL A 904 40.47 5.59 12.49
CA VAL A 904 41.46 6.08 13.46
C VAL A 904 42.74 5.27 13.37
N GLU A 905 42.67 3.95 13.20
CA GLU A 905 43.86 3.11 12.98
C GLU A 905 44.61 3.48 11.69
N ALA A 906 43.87 3.82 10.63
CA ALA A 906 44.42 4.26 9.35
C ALA A 906 45.06 5.65 9.37
N LEU A 907 44.83 6.45 10.42
CA LEU A 907 45.39 7.79 10.61
C LEU A 907 46.85 7.73 11.07
N ALA A 908 47.70 8.64 10.58
CA ALA A 908 49.04 8.86 11.08
C ALA A 908 49.04 9.28 12.57
N ALA A 909 50.14 9.05 13.27
CA ALA A 909 50.24 9.32 14.71
C ALA A 909 49.99 10.79 15.08
N ASP A 910 50.40 11.71 14.21
CA ASP A 910 50.28 13.18 14.28
C ASP A 910 49.27 13.73 13.26
N GLY A 911 48.42 12.87 12.69
CA GLY A 911 47.47 13.22 11.64
C GLY A 911 46.29 14.09 12.11
N CYS A 912 45.45 14.49 11.16
CA CYS A 912 44.21 15.21 11.39
C CYS A 912 43.00 14.36 10.96
N PHE A 913 42.13 14.06 11.90
CA PHE A 913 40.88 13.35 11.68
C PHE A 913 39.72 14.33 11.61
N LEU A 914 39.14 14.47 10.42
CA LEU A 914 38.01 15.32 10.12
C LEU A 914 36.73 14.49 10.13
N GLU A 915 35.84 14.74 11.09
CA GLU A 915 34.61 13.99 11.28
C GLU A 915 33.39 14.76 10.74
N LEU A 916 32.75 14.21 9.69
CA LEU A 916 31.50 14.71 9.12
C LEU A 916 30.25 13.98 9.64
N GLY A 917 30.45 12.84 10.31
CA GLY A 917 29.39 12.04 10.88
C GLY A 917 28.53 12.84 11.87
N LYS A 918 27.27 12.42 12.03
CA LYS A 918 26.34 13.00 13.02
C LYS A 918 25.85 11.97 14.04
N ARG A 919 26.39 10.76 13.99
CA ARG A 919 25.97 9.60 14.80
C ARG A 919 27.20 8.88 15.32
N GLU A 920 27.07 8.29 16.52
CA GLU A 920 28.09 7.40 17.10
C GLU A 920 29.48 8.04 17.18
N LEU A 921 29.51 9.37 17.34
CA LEU A 921 30.72 10.17 17.43
C LEU A 921 31.58 9.73 18.61
N TRP A 922 32.89 9.66 18.39
CA TRP A 922 33.83 9.48 19.49
C TRP A 922 33.93 10.76 20.31
N SER A 923 34.03 10.62 21.63
CA SER A 923 34.40 11.75 22.49
C SER A 923 35.86 12.13 22.25
N ALA A 924 36.19 13.41 22.48
CA ALA A 924 37.56 13.90 22.35
C ALA A 924 38.53 13.14 23.26
N GLU A 925 38.08 12.71 24.45
CA GLU A 925 38.86 11.88 25.38
C GLU A 925 39.15 10.49 24.82
N ARG A 926 38.13 9.81 24.27
CA ARG A 926 38.29 8.50 23.65
C ARG A 926 39.26 8.55 22.46
N PHE A 927 39.13 9.57 21.61
CA PHE A 927 40.05 9.76 20.49
C PHE A 927 41.48 10.02 20.97
N ARG A 928 41.67 10.92 21.94
CA ARG A 928 43.00 11.25 22.48
C ARG A 928 43.67 10.06 23.14
N ALA A 929 42.90 9.15 23.77
CA ALA A 929 43.43 7.90 24.31
C ALA A 929 43.98 6.97 23.20
N ALA A 930 43.32 6.94 22.03
CA ALA A 930 43.75 6.11 20.91
C ALA A 930 44.88 6.75 20.07
N LYS A 931 44.86 8.07 19.88
CA LYS A 931 45.85 8.83 19.12
C LYS A 931 46.21 10.14 19.85
N PRO A 932 47.15 10.10 20.82
CA PRO A 932 47.43 11.25 21.69
C PRO A 932 47.97 12.48 20.96
N SER A 933 48.70 12.29 19.87
CA SER A 933 49.35 13.35 19.09
C SER A 933 48.55 13.81 17.87
N ALA A 934 47.42 13.16 17.57
CA ALA A 934 46.59 13.51 16.42
C ALA A 934 45.51 14.53 16.80
N ARG A 935 45.06 15.31 15.80
CA ARG A 935 43.93 16.25 15.93
C ARG A 935 42.63 15.57 15.55
N TYR A 936 41.57 15.80 16.31
CA TYR A 936 40.22 15.30 16.02
C TYR A 936 39.26 16.47 15.99
N GLU A 937 38.71 16.73 14.81
CA GLU A 937 37.89 17.89 14.53
C GLU A 937 36.53 17.44 14.00
N ILE A 938 35.50 17.66 14.80
CA ILE A 938 34.10 17.49 14.39
C ILE A 938 33.62 18.84 13.89
N TYR A 939 33.21 18.93 12.62
CA TYR A 939 32.80 20.21 12.04
C TYR A 939 31.51 20.08 11.22
N ASP A 940 30.73 21.17 11.22
CA ASP A 940 29.44 21.28 10.54
C ASP A 940 29.38 22.61 9.81
N LEU A 941 29.36 22.57 8.47
CA LEU A 941 29.32 23.76 7.61
C LEU A 941 28.17 24.70 7.99
N GLY A 942 27.00 24.16 8.34
CA GLY A 942 25.84 24.96 8.73
C GLY A 942 26.06 25.76 10.01
N SER A 943 26.72 25.16 11.01
CA SER A 943 27.04 25.81 12.28
C SER A 943 28.09 26.90 12.11
N ILE A 944 29.12 26.64 11.30
CA ILE A 944 30.18 27.61 11.01
C ILE A 944 29.65 28.77 10.16
N ALA A 945 28.81 28.50 9.15
CA ALA A 945 28.17 29.54 8.36
C ALA A 945 27.27 30.47 9.20
N ARG A 946 26.61 29.96 10.24
CA ARG A 946 25.83 30.79 11.18
C ARG A 946 26.70 31.62 12.11
N ALA A 947 27.79 31.05 12.61
CA ALA A 947 28.72 31.76 13.48
C ALA A 947 29.50 32.86 12.73
N GLU A 948 29.85 32.60 11.46
CA GLU A 948 30.65 33.50 10.63
C GLU A 948 30.01 33.72 9.23
N PRO A 949 28.87 34.43 9.14
CA PRO A 949 28.13 34.59 7.88
C PRO A 949 28.93 35.19 6.72
N GLY A 950 29.89 36.06 7.03
CA GLY A 950 30.75 36.71 6.05
C GLY A 950 31.71 35.77 5.30
N ARG A 951 31.88 34.51 5.75
CA ARG A 951 32.78 33.54 5.11
C ARG A 951 32.17 32.84 3.90
N VAL A 952 30.85 32.72 3.83
CA VAL A 952 30.18 31.87 2.82
C VAL A 952 30.37 32.42 1.40
N ARG A 953 30.06 33.70 1.18
CA ARG A 953 30.14 34.30 -0.16
C ARG A 953 31.55 34.34 -0.76
N PRO A 954 32.63 34.69 -0.03
CA PRO A 954 33.99 34.54 -0.53
C PRO A 954 34.32 33.12 -1.00
N MET A 955 33.88 32.09 -0.26
CA MET A 955 34.09 30.70 -0.66
C MET A 955 33.31 30.35 -1.94
N LEU A 956 32.06 30.81 -2.08
CA LEU A 956 31.27 30.64 -3.31
C LEU A 956 31.92 31.32 -4.51
N ASN A 957 32.46 32.53 -4.33
CA ASN A 957 33.17 33.25 -5.40
C ASN A 957 34.47 32.53 -5.80
N ALA A 958 35.22 32.00 -4.83
CA ALA A 958 36.41 31.21 -5.11
C ALA A 958 36.08 29.92 -5.87
N LEU A 959 34.95 29.28 -5.54
CA LEU A 959 34.42 28.12 -6.26
C LEU A 959 34.07 28.47 -7.71
N ILE A 960 33.35 29.57 -7.94
CA ILE A 960 33.04 30.07 -9.30
C ILE A 960 34.33 30.28 -10.08
N GLY A 961 35.29 31.02 -9.52
CA GLY A 961 36.56 31.31 -10.20
C GLY A 961 37.31 30.03 -10.59
N ALA A 962 37.31 29.01 -9.72
CA ALA A 962 37.95 27.73 -10.01
C ALA A 962 37.22 26.90 -11.07
N LEU A 963 35.88 26.99 -11.15
CA LEU A 963 35.09 26.35 -12.21
C LEU A 963 35.31 27.04 -13.57
N GLU A 964 35.41 28.36 -13.61
CA GLU A 964 35.61 29.14 -14.84
C GLU A 964 36.92 28.82 -15.55
N VAL A 965 37.99 28.59 -14.78
CA VAL A 965 39.31 28.23 -15.33
C VAL A 965 39.50 26.71 -15.47
N GLY A 966 38.44 25.91 -15.27
CA GLY A 966 38.47 24.45 -15.41
C GLY A 966 39.32 23.72 -14.37
N GLN A 967 39.67 24.36 -13.25
CA GLN A 967 40.42 23.72 -12.15
C GLN A 967 39.55 22.81 -11.30
N LEU A 968 38.24 23.07 -11.26
CA LEU A 968 37.24 22.21 -10.65
C LEU A 968 36.17 21.88 -11.69
N THR A 969 35.52 20.74 -11.52
CA THR A 969 34.41 20.29 -12.34
C THR A 969 33.21 19.94 -11.46
N PRO A 970 31.97 20.20 -11.93
CA PRO A 970 30.77 19.79 -11.20
C PRO A 970 30.69 18.28 -10.99
N PRO A 971 30.05 17.81 -9.92
CA PRO A 971 29.83 16.39 -9.70
C PRO A 971 28.81 15.83 -10.71
N PRO A 972 28.86 14.53 -11.03
CA PRO A 972 27.77 13.85 -11.74
C PRO A 972 26.45 14.10 -11.00
N LEU A 973 25.42 14.47 -11.74
CA LEU A 973 24.14 14.87 -11.16
C LEU A 973 23.02 13.98 -11.67
N ARG A 974 22.09 13.65 -10.78
CA ARG A 974 20.82 13.03 -11.14
C ARG A 974 19.68 13.90 -10.63
N VAL A 975 18.81 14.32 -11.56
CA VAL A 975 17.70 15.23 -11.29
C VAL A 975 16.43 14.42 -11.05
N PHE A 976 15.66 14.86 -10.06
CA PHE A 976 14.32 14.37 -9.73
C PHE A 976 13.37 15.55 -9.64
N GLY A 977 12.07 15.32 -9.87
CA GLY A 977 11.05 16.30 -9.50
C GLY A 977 10.97 16.47 -7.98
N PHE A 978 10.47 17.62 -7.51
CA PHE A 978 10.17 17.84 -6.08
C PHE A 978 9.18 16.78 -5.54
N ASP A 979 8.22 16.35 -6.36
CA ASP A 979 7.29 15.25 -6.09
C ASP A 979 7.95 13.87 -5.97
N GLU A 980 9.14 13.70 -6.54
CA GLU A 980 9.95 12.48 -6.45
C GLU A 980 10.95 12.50 -5.28
N ALA A 981 10.87 13.47 -4.36
CA ALA A 981 11.80 13.64 -3.25
C ALA A 981 12.02 12.35 -2.43
N ALA A 982 10.95 11.60 -2.15
CA ALA A 982 11.03 10.32 -1.44
C ALA A 982 11.89 9.29 -2.19
N GLN A 983 11.79 9.23 -3.53
CA GLN A 983 12.62 8.35 -4.33
C GLN A 983 14.08 8.78 -4.33
N ALA A 984 14.34 10.08 -4.47
CA ALA A 984 15.70 10.62 -4.41
C ALA A 984 16.35 10.30 -3.05
N MET A 985 15.61 10.51 -1.95
CA MET A 985 16.08 10.17 -0.60
C MET A 985 16.31 8.66 -0.41
N ARG A 986 15.45 7.79 -0.97
CA ARG A 986 15.67 6.32 -0.92
C ARG A 986 16.95 5.93 -1.66
N LEU A 987 17.17 6.47 -2.86
CA LEU A 987 18.38 6.20 -3.65
C LEU A 987 19.63 6.66 -2.89
N MET A 988 19.54 7.79 -2.18
CA MET A 988 20.60 8.30 -1.32
C MET A 988 20.85 7.42 -0.10
N ALA A 989 19.79 7.02 0.62
CA ALA A 989 19.85 6.13 1.79
C ALA A 989 20.49 4.77 1.47
N GLN A 990 20.22 4.23 0.28
CA GLN A 990 20.81 2.98 -0.21
C GLN A 990 22.26 3.13 -0.69
N ALA A 991 22.83 4.34 -0.66
CA ALA A 991 24.16 4.67 -1.18
C ALA A 991 24.38 4.25 -2.65
N ARG A 992 23.32 4.24 -3.46
CA ARG A 992 23.34 3.80 -4.88
C ARG A 992 23.55 4.94 -5.89
N HIS A 993 23.64 6.18 -5.42
CA HIS A 993 23.94 7.33 -6.27
C HIS A 993 25.45 7.56 -6.42
N VAL A 994 25.83 8.30 -7.46
CA VAL A 994 27.16 8.86 -7.68
C VAL A 994 26.99 10.38 -7.78
N GLY A 995 27.91 11.13 -7.17
CA GLY A 995 27.86 12.59 -7.14
C GLY A 995 26.67 13.12 -6.33
N LYS A 996 25.85 13.97 -6.94
CA LYS A 996 24.77 14.71 -6.27
C LYS A 996 23.38 14.38 -6.83
N LEU A 997 22.41 14.39 -5.93
CA LEU A 997 20.99 14.35 -6.29
C LEU A 997 20.42 15.76 -6.17
N VAL A 998 19.64 16.17 -7.16
CA VAL A 998 19.03 17.50 -7.21
C VAL A 998 17.53 17.35 -7.40
N LEU A 999 16.76 18.08 -6.59
CA LEU A 999 15.32 18.19 -6.74
C LEU A 999 15.00 19.44 -7.55
N ARG A 1000 14.20 19.32 -8.61
CA ARG A 1000 13.77 20.41 -9.47
C ARG A 1000 12.35 20.83 -9.13
N ALA A 1001 12.14 22.11 -8.88
CA ALA A 1001 10.81 22.65 -8.66
C ALA A 1001 9.99 22.58 -9.96
N PRO A 1002 8.69 22.23 -9.89
CA PRO A 1002 7.82 22.26 -11.06
C PRO A 1002 7.74 23.68 -11.64
N ARG A 1003 7.61 23.78 -12.97
CA ARG A 1003 7.51 25.08 -13.65
C ARG A 1003 6.25 25.81 -13.19
N ALA A 1004 6.26 27.14 -13.16
CA ALA A 1004 5.13 27.95 -12.71
C ALA A 1004 3.79 27.66 -13.46
N ALA A 1005 3.86 27.06 -14.66
CA ALA A 1005 2.70 26.58 -15.40
C ALA A 1005 1.99 25.37 -14.73
N ASP A 1006 2.70 24.56 -13.95
CA ASP A 1006 2.20 23.36 -13.25
C ASP A 1006 1.68 23.65 -11.83
N THR A 1007 1.88 24.88 -11.32
CA THR A 1007 1.55 25.27 -9.95
C THR A 1007 0.38 26.24 -9.85
N GLN A 1008 -0.47 26.32 -10.87
CA GLN A 1008 -1.73 27.05 -10.69
C GLN A 1008 -2.55 26.36 -9.60
N ALA A 1009 -2.62 27.01 -8.43
CA ALA A 1009 -3.69 26.83 -7.46
C ALA A 1009 -5.01 26.70 -8.22
N ARG A 1010 -5.89 25.78 -7.79
CA ARG A 1010 -7.17 25.47 -8.47
C ARG A 1010 -7.73 26.75 -9.10
N PRO A 1011 -7.71 26.90 -10.44
CA PRO A 1011 -8.21 28.13 -11.02
C PRO A 1011 -9.69 28.18 -10.64
N ALA A 1012 -10.13 29.26 -10.01
CA ALA A 1012 -11.54 29.60 -10.00
C ALA A 1012 -12.00 29.52 -11.47
N MET A 1013 -13.04 28.74 -11.74
CA MET A 1013 -13.54 28.60 -13.10
C MET A 1013 -13.97 29.98 -13.56
N ARG A 1014 -13.42 30.44 -14.67
CA ARG A 1014 -13.78 31.73 -15.24
C ARG A 1014 -15.26 31.73 -15.57
N ALA A 1015 -15.98 32.75 -15.10
CA ALA A 1015 -17.41 32.89 -15.30
C ALA A 1015 -17.77 33.20 -16.77
N ASP A 1016 -16.85 33.81 -17.52
CA ASP A 1016 -16.99 34.19 -18.93
C ASP A 1016 -16.65 33.05 -19.93
N ALA A 1017 -16.37 31.84 -19.43
CA ALA A 1017 -16.02 30.69 -20.26
C ALA A 1017 -17.11 29.60 -20.27
N SER A 1018 -17.20 28.88 -21.38
CA SER A 1018 -18.08 27.72 -21.55
C SER A 1018 -17.34 26.41 -21.28
N TYR A 1019 -17.93 25.52 -20.50
CA TYR A 1019 -17.37 24.22 -20.12
C TYR A 1019 -18.24 23.08 -20.68
N LEU A 1020 -17.63 22.19 -21.46
CA LEU A 1020 -18.29 21.03 -22.05
C LEU A 1020 -18.14 19.80 -21.15
N VAL A 1021 -19.25 19.18 -20.78
CA VAL A 1021 -19.28 17.89 -20.08
C VAL A 1021 -19.92 16.84 -20.99
N THR A 1022 -19.08 15.96 -21.55
CA THR A 1022 -19.54 14.82 -22.37
C THR A 1022 -20.06 13.70 -21.48
N GLY A 1023 -21.26 13.19 -21.78
CA GLY A 1023 -21.97 12.31 -20.84
C GLY A 1023 -22.55 13.08 -19.63
N GLY A 1024 -22.72 14.40 -19.77
CA GLY A 1024 -23.18 15.31 -18.71
C GLY A 1024 -24.57 15.03 -18.16
N LEU A 1025 -25.37 14.22 -18.85
CA LEU A 1025 -26.71 13.79 -18.41
C LEU A 1025 -26.71 12.48 -17.60
N GLY A 1026 -25.55 11.84 -17.43
CA GLY A 1026 -25.38 10.66 -16.57
C GLY A 1026 -24.92 11.02 -15.15
N ALA A 1027 -24.97 10.06 -14.23
CA ALA A 1027 -24.72 10.27 -12.79
C ALA A 1027 -23.44 11.08 -12.49
N LEU A 1028 -22.28 10.63 -12.97
CA LEU A 1028 -21.00 11.33 -12.76
C LEU A 1028 -20.94 12.68 -13.48
N GLY A 1029 -21.54 12.77 -14.68
CA GLY A 1029 -21.59 14.01 -15.46
C GLY A 1029 -22.37 15.12 -14.76
N LEU A 1030 -23.51 14.77 -14.14
CA LEU A 1030 -24.32 15.69 -13.33
C LEU A 1030 -23.59 16.14 -12.07
N HIS A 1031 -22.85 15.23 -11.43
CA HIS A 1031 -22.01 15.58 -10.28
C HIS A 1031 -20.87 16.54 -10.68
N ALA A 1032 -20.18 16.25 -11.79
CA ALA A 1032 -19.15 17.13 -12.35
C ALA A 1032 -19.72 18.52 -12.71
N ALA A 1033 -20.94 18.58 -13.27
CA ALA A 1033 -21.61 19.84 -13.56
C ALA A 1033 -21.86 20.69 -12.29
N ARG A 1034 -22.39 20.07 -11.22
CA ARG A 1034 -22.55 20.73 -9.91
C ARG A 1034 -21.23 21.19 -9.32
N TRP A 1035 -20.21 20.36 -9.42
CA TRP A 1035 -18.87 20.67 -8.93
C TRP A 1035 -18.26 21.86 -9.68
N LEU A 1036 -18.31 21.87 -11.02
CA LEU A 1036 -17.84 22.98 -11.85
C LEU A 1036 -18.58 24.28 -11.55
N ALA A 1037 -19.91 24.24 -11.39
CA ALA A 1037 -20.70 25.40 -11.00
C ALA A 1037 -20.29 25.94 -9.62
N GLY A 1038 -20.06 25.05 -8.65
CA GLY A 1038 -19.53 25.38 -7.33
C GLY A 1038 -18.13 26.02 -7.35
N LEU A 1039 -17.34 25.75 -8.39
CA LEU A 1039 -16.02 26.36 -8.62
C LEU A 1039 -16.06 27.67 -9.41
N GLY A 1040 -17.24 28.16 -9.81
CA GLY A 1040 -17.41 29.45 -10.49
C GLY A 1040 -17.81 29.39 -11.96
N ALA A 1041 -17.98 28.19 -12.55
CA ALA A 1041 -18.47 28.09 -13.92
C ALA A 1041 -19.92 28.59 -14.02
N ARG A 1042 -20.24 29.35 -15.08
CA ARG A 1042 -21.59 29.90 -15.35
C ARG A 1042 -22.19 29.43 -16.68
N HIS A 1043 -21.35 28.91 -17.57
CA HIS A 1043 -21.81 28.38 -18.86
C HIS A 1043 -21.41 26.90 -18.98
N LEU A 1044 -22.37 26.00 -18.74
CA LEU A 1044 -22.17 24.55 -18.83
C LEU A 1044 -22.90 23.99 -20.05
N VAL A 1045 -22.18 23.25 -20.90
CA VAL A 1045 -22.74 22.50 -22.03
C VAL A 1045 -22.75 21.02 -21.65
N LEU A 1046 -23.93 20.48 -21.31
CA LEU A 1046 -24.10 19.08 -20.94
C LEU A 1046 -24.56 18.29 -22.17
N THR A 1047 -23.80 17.29 -22.59
CA THR A 1047 -24.15 16.46 -23.76
C THR A 1047 -24.45 15.02 -23.36
N GLY A 1048 -25.39 14.40 -24.06
CA GLY A 1048 -25.77 13.00 -23.90
C GLY A 1048 -26.49 12.48 -25.15
N ARG A 1049 -26.53 11.16 -25.31
CA ARG A 1049 -27.19 10.50 -26.47
C ARG A 1049 -28.72 10.53 -26.38
N HIS A 1050 -29.27 10.82 -25.20
CA HIS A 1050 -30.69 10.84 -24.90
C HIS A 1050 -31.08 12.19 -24.28
N PRO A 1051 -32.35 12.62 -24.41
CA PRO A 1051 -32.83 13.82 -23.73
C PRO A 1051 -32.76 13.67 -22.19
N PRO A 1052 -32.75 14.78 -21.42
CA PRO A 1052 -32.66 14.74 -19.96
C PRO A 1052 -33.81 13.94 -19.33
N GLY A 1053 -33.45 12.86 -18.63
CA GLY A 1053 -34.38 12.01 -17.88
C GLY A 1053 -34.75 12.59 -16.51
N ASN A 1054 -35.54 11.85 -15.73
CA ASN A 1054 -36.10 12.30 -14.45
C ASN A 1054 -35.05 12.67 -13.39
N GLU A 1055 -33.86 12.07 -13.44
CA GLU A 1055 -32.76 12.42 -12.51
C GLU A 1055 -31.98 13.67 -12.95
N ALA A 1056 -31.87 13.91 -14.26
CA ALA A 1056 -31.10 15.02 -14.81
C ALA A 1056 -31.86 16.36 -14.76
N ARG A 1057 -33.17 16.34 -15.01
CA ARG A 1057 -33.99 17.56 -15.06
C ARG A 1057 -33.93 18.40 -13.78
N PRO A 1058 -34.11 17.84 -12.57
CA PRO A 1058 -34.04 18.63 -11.33
C PRO A 1058 -32.65 19.23 -11.09
N VAL A 1059 -31.59 18.54 -11.51
CA VAL A 1059 -30.21 19.05 -11.40
C VAL A 1059 -29.99 20.22 -12.35
N ILE A 1060 -30.47 20.11 -13.60
CA ILE A 1060 -30.37 21.18 -14.59
C ILE A 1060 -31.17 22.41 -14.14
N GLU A 1061 -32.37 22.21 -13.60
CA GLU A 1061 -33.20 23.29 -13.04
C GLU A 1061 -32.53 23.98 -11.84
N ASP A 1062 -31.94 23.20 -10.91
CA ASP A 1062 -31.20 23.75 -9.77
C ASP A 1062 -29.96 24.54 -10.21
N LEU A 1063 -29.22 24.04 -11.20
CA LEU A 1063 -28.08 24.75 -11.79
C LEU A 1063 -28.54 26.04 -12.45
N THR A 1064 -29.56 25.99 -13.31
CA THR A 1064 -30.12 27.17 -13.99
C THR A 1064 -30.59 28.25 -13.01
N ARG A 1065 -31.16 27.83 -11.86
CA ARG A 1065 -31.59 28.77 -10.81
C ARG A 1065 -30.42 29.48 -10.12
N LYS A 1066 -29.26 28.82 -10.04
CA LYS A 1066 -28.06 29.35 -9.37
C LYS A 1066 -27.21 30.26 -10.27
N GLY A 1067 -27.59 30.41 -11.54
CA GLY A 1067 -26.83 31.13 -12.57
C GLY A 1067 -25.91 30.18 -13.29
#